data_AF-A0A6J6IJH0-F1
#
_entry.id   AF-A0A6J6IJH0-F1
#
_cell.length_a   1.000
_cell.length_b   1.000
_cell.length_c   1.000
_cell.angle_alpha   90.00
_cell.angle_beta   90.00
_cell.angle_gamma   90.00
#
_symmetry.space_group_name_H-M   'P 1'
#
loop_
_entity.id
_entity.type
_entity.pdbx_description
1 polymer ?
#
loop_
_entity_poly.entity_id
_entity_poly.type
_entity_poly.pdbx_seq_one_letter_code
_entity_poly.pdbx_strand_id
1 'polypeptide(L)'
;MGIVVAIDGPSGAGKSSTAKIIAHRAGWNYLDTGALYRGVTWLSLEKNEQDPRKLIELLKQFPLRFNCDAQEPVLFVGDTDVNLAIRSQEVTDRVSHIAAIPEIRHELLSIQRQYIKIAPRGIIVEGRDIGNVVAPESPLKLYLTADLEARASRREAEIATPDVSTEAVKSSLDGRDLIDTTRKISPLQMASDAVLIDSTQLNLEETVERVWELLRERNLLGLPIVAILGRPNVGKSTLINRFIGRREAIVEDTPGVTRDRVQYECEWGGRRFIVMDTGGWESKPDGISIAVSAGAEIAMEQSDVLCFVVDAQIGALDEDDVLVQELRKAKKPIILIANKVDGEREESDAHSLWNLGLGEPHFVSALHGRGSGDLLDKVVSHLPEVGRAQVQDGYRRVALIGRPNVGKSSLLNALAGEERSIVSEIAGTTRDPVDELITFGGSTWRFIDTAGLRKRSNQASGTDYYASLRTQAAIERCEVAVIVLDASEAISEQDLRILTMAEEAGKAMVIVMNKWDLVDEDRRDQLDREIDRHLDQIEWAQRVNVAAKTGWHRDRLAPALRTAIDSWEKRVPTSKLNSFLGALIGATPPPVRGGKQPKIFYATQAGIAPPKFVVFSSGWIEASYRRFIERRLREEFSFPGTPVQVAIRVKERDKS
;
A
#
# COMPACT_ATOMS: atom_id res chain seq x y z
N MET A 1 5.31 5.36 3.71
CA MET A 1 5.31 5.84 5.10
C MET A 1 4.45 4.89 5.91
N GLY A 2 4.81 4.60 7.15
CA GLY A 2 4.01 3.74 8.02
C GLY A 2 2.65 4.36 8.38
N ILE A 3 1.73 3.53 8.88
CA ILE A 3 0.41 3.96 9.35
C ILE A 3 0.56 4.80 10.62
N VAL A 4 -0.13 5.94 10.71
CA VAL A 4 -0.06 6.82 11.88
C VAL A 4 -1.40 6.77 12.63
N VAL A 5 -1.38 6.49 13.93
CA VAL A 5 -2.56 6.61 14.80
C VAL A 5 -2.32 7.72 15.79
N ALA A 6 -3.22 8.71 15.81
CA ALA A 6 -3.18 9.82 16.74
C ALA A 6 -4.09 9.54 17.94
N ILE A 7 -3.58 9.67 19.17
CA ILE A 7 -4.37 9.51 20.40
C ILE A 7 -4.27 10.78 21.25
N ASP A 8 -5.37 11.52 21.32
CA ASP A 8 -5.51 12.73 22.12
C ASP A 8 -6.43 12.52 23.33
N GLY A 9 -6.38 13.44 24.30
CA GLY A 9 -7.27 13.43 25.45
C GLY A 9 -6.65 14.02 26.73
N PRO A 10 -7.44 14.18 27.81
CA PRO A 10 -6.98 14.74 29.07
C PRO A 10 -5.99 13.84 29.83
N SER A 11 -5.32 14.39 30.84
CA SER A 11 -4.38 13.61 31.66
C SER A 11 -5.13 12.56 32.49
N GLY A 12 -4.57 11.35 32.64
CA GLY A 12 -5.20 10.25 33.36
C GLY A 12 -6.24 9.45 32.56
N ALA A 13 -6.54 9.83 31.30
CA ALA A 13 -7.51 9.12 30.46
C ALA A 13 -7.05 7.71 29.98
N GLY A 14 -5.82 7.28 30.28
CA GLY A 14 -5.29 5.97 29.86
C GLY A 14 -4.62 5.93 28.49
N LYS A 15 -4.29 7.09 27.90
CA LYS A 15 -3.68 7.21 26.57
C LYS A 15 -2.37 6.45 26.45
N SER A 16 -1.43 6.69 27.37
CA SER A 16 -0.09 6.10 27.31
C SER A 16 -0.13 4.59 27.39
N SER A 17 -0.93 4.05 28.30
CA SER A 17 -1.09 2.61 28.48
C SER A 17 -1.73 1.97 27.25
N THR A 18 -2.81 2.58 26.74
CA THR A 18 -3.51 2.11 25.52
C THR A 18 -2.59 2.14 24.30
N ALA A 19 -1.89 3.27 24.08
CA ALA A 19 -0.99 3.47 22.96
C ALA A 19 0.17 2.46 22.96
N LYS A 20 0.79 2.20 24.12
CA LYS A 20 1.88 1.23 24.24
C LYS A 20 1.43 -0.19 23.91
N ILE A 21 0.29 -0.63 24.46
CA ILE A 21 -0.21 -1.99 24.22
C ILE A 21 -0.54 -2.20 22.74
N ILE A 22 -1.21 -1.24 22.11
CA ILE A 22 -1.56 -1.35 20.69
C ILE A 22 -0.31 -1.29 19.81
N ALA A 23 0.63 -0.40 20.11
CA ALA A 23 1.88 -0.29 19.35
C ALA A 23 2.69 -1.58 19.47
N HIS A 24 2.78 -2.14 20.67
CA HIS A 24 3.40 -3.44 20.90
C HIS A 24 2.71 -4.57 20.13
N ARG A 25 1.38 -4.70 20.24
CA ARG A 25 0.58 -5.72 19.55
C ARG A 25 0.70 -5.62 18.03
N ALA A 26 0.73 -4.41 17.48
CA ALA A 26 0.86 -4.17 16.05
C ALA A 26 2.31 -4.22 15.52
N GLY A 27 3.31 -4.29 16.41
CA GLY A 27 4.72 -4.15 16.02
C GLY A 27 5.01 -2.77 15.40
N TRP A 28 4.36 -1.74 15.92
CA TRP A 28 4.48 -0.34 15.50
C TRP A 28 5.35 0.44 16.47
N ASN A 29 5.90 1.55 15.99
CA ASN A 29 6.59 2.52 16.83
C ASN A 29 5.60 3.20 17.78
N TYR A 30 6.10 3.71 18.90
CA TYR A 30 5.34 4.51 19.85
C TYR A 30 6.04 5.85 20.06
N LEU A 31 5.26 6.92 20.23
CA LEU A 31 5.77 8.25 20.57
C LEU A 31 4.90 8.92 21.62
N ASP A 32 5.48 9.15 22.80
CA ASP A 32 4.93 10.01 23.85
C ASP A 32 5.38 11.46 23.59
N THR A 33 4.50 12.27 23.00
CA THR A 33 4.85 13.69 22.78
C THR A 33 4.93 14.46 24.10
N GLY A 34 4.19 14.04 25.13
CA GLY A 34 4.23 14.63 26.47
C GLY A 34 5.60 14.46 27.11
N ALA A 35 6.26 13.32 26.91
CA ALA A 35 7.63 13.10 27.36
C ALA A 35 8.59 14.14 26.76
N LEU A 36 8.47 14.50 25.47
CA LEU A 36 9.32 15.51 24.85
C LEU A 36 9.18 16.89 25.52
N TYR A 37 7.93 17.34 25.75
CA TYR A 37 7.68 18.60 26.47
C TYR A 37 8.21 18.56 27.91
N ARG A 38 8.10 17.42 28.58
CA ARG A 38 8.67 17.23 29.92
C ARG A 38 10.20 17.21 29.90
N GLY A 39 10.84 16.69 28.84
CA GLY A 39 12.28 16.75 28.64
C GLY A 39 12.78 18.20 28.51
N VAL A 40 12.08 19.04 27.74
CA VAL A 40 12.39 20.48 27.68
C VAL A 40 12.19 21.14 29.05
N THR A 41 11.13 20.78 29.76
CA THR A 41 10.84 21.31 31.10
C THR A 41 11.93 20.92 32.10
N TRP A 42 12.39 19.68 32.07
CA TRP A 42 13.50 19.20 32.88
C TRP A 42 14.80 19.93 32.54
N LEU A 43 15.11 20.11 31.24
CA LEU A 43 16.29 20.87 30.81
C LEU A 43 16.25 22.34 31.28
N SER A 44 15.07 22.95 31.24
CA SER A 44 14.83 24.30 31.77
C SER A 44 15.12 24.40 33.28
N LEU A 45 14.69 23.40 34.06
CA LEU A 45 14.96 23.31 35.49
C LEU A 45 16.46 23.08 35.77
N GLU A 46 17.05 22.09 35.10
CA GLU A 46 18.44 21.69 35.29
C GLU A 46 19.44 22.81 34.95
N LYS A 47 19.14 23.60 33.91
CA LYS A 47 19.97 24.73 33.49
C LYS A 47 19.53 26.06 34.10
N ASN A 48 18.48 26.06 34.91
CA ASN A 48 17.86 27.26 35.49
C ASN A 48 17.62 28.37 34.45
N GLU A 49 17.08 27.99 33.29
CA GLU A 49 16.83 28.89 32.15
C GLU A 49 15.37 28.81 31.73
N GLN A 50 14.74 29.96 31.51
CA GLN A 50 13.31 30.07 31.20
C GLN A 50 13.05 30.86 29.90
N ASP A 51 14.07 31.52 29.35
CA ASP A 51 13.96 32.22 28.07
C ASP A 51 13.80 31.23 26.91
N PRO A 52 12.73 31.35 26.09
CA PRO A 52 12.46 30.41 24.99
C PRO A 52 13.60 30.28 23.98
N ARG A 53 14.30 31.39 23.66
CA ARG A 53 15.35 31.38 22.63
C ARG A 53 16.58 30.65 23.13
N LYS A 54 16.99 30.91 24.37
CA LYS A 54 18.10 30.18 25.00
C LYS A 54 17.77 28.71 25.22
N LEU A 55 16.53 28.37 25.56
CA LEU A 55 16.10 26.97 25.65
C LEU A 55 16.23 26.24 24.31
N ILE A 56 15.90 26.89 23.19
CA ILE A 56 16.10 26.33 21.85
C ILE A 56 17.59 26.15 21.54
N GLU A 57 18.45 27.08 21.94
CA GLU A 57 19.91 26.91 21.82
C GLU A 57 20.43 25.74 22.65
N LEU A 58 19.92 25.56 23.88
CA LEU A 58 20.25 24.41 24.72
C LEU A 58 19.77 23.10 24.11
N LEU A 59 18.61 23.06 23.43
CA LEU A 59 18.15 21.85 22.73
C LEU A 59 19.06 21.45 21.56
N LYS A 60 19.81 22.39 20.97
CA LYS A 60 20.84 22.04 19.97
C LYS A 60 22.08 21.41 20.60
N GLN A 61 22.41 21.81 21.83
CA GLN A 61 23.54 21.25 22.57
C GLN A 61 23.19 19.92 23.23
N PHE A 62 21.96 19.79 23.74
CA PHE A 62 21.41 18.63 24.42
C PHE A 62 20.16 18.14 23.68
N PRO A 63 20.34 17.50 22.50
CA PRO A 63 19.20 17.08 21.68
C PRO A 63 18.34 16.05 22.40
N LEU A 64 17.03 16.14 22.18
CA LEU A 64 16.07 15.15 22.64
C LEU A 64 16.14 13.91 21.76
N ARG A 65 16.31 12.73 22.37
CA ARG A 65 16.25 11.44 21.68
C ARG A 65 15.29 10.52 22.40
N PHE A 66 14.16 10.22 21.76
CA PHE A 66 13.17 9.27 22.24
C PHE A 66 13.38 7.90 21.58
N ASN A 67 13.42 6.83 22.39
CA ASN A 67 13.34 5.45 21.91
C ASN A 67 11.88 5.12 21.58
N CYS A 68 11.60 4.93 20.30
CA CYS A 68 10.24 4.65 19.81
C CYS A 68 9.81 3.18 19.96
N ASP A 69 10.60 2.32 20.59
CA ASP A 69 10.16 0.98 20.96
C ASP A 69 9.07 1.06 22.03
N ALA A 70 7.91 0.45 21.76
CA ALA A 70 6.79 0.43 22.69
C ALA A 70 7.06 -0.40 23.95
N GLN A 71 7.99 -1.37 23.90
CA GLN A 71 8.40 -2.18 25.05
C GLN A 71 9.26 -1.38 26.02
N GLU A 72 10.18 -0.55 25.49
CA GLU A 72 11.16 0.20 26.28
C GLU A 72 11.23 1.68 25.87
N PRO A 73 10.16 2.47 26.05
CA PRO A 73 10.16 3.88 25.71
C PRO A 73 10.99 4.68 26.71
N VAL A 74 12.08 5.26 26.24
CA VAL A 74 13.05 6.03 27.03
C VAL A 74 13.32 7.36 26.35
N LEU A 75 13.36 8.44 27.12
CA LEU A 75 13.76 9.76 26.64
C LEU A 75 15.17 10.09 27.17
N PHE A 76 16.03 10.50 26.26
CA PHE A 76 17.34 11.06 26.55
C PHE A 76 17.37 12.56 26.24
N VAL A 77 18.07 13.32 27.07
CA VAL A 77 18.43 14.72 26.86
C VAL A 77 19.95 14.79 26.76
N GLY A 78 20.48 14.99 25.55
CA GLY A 78 21.90 14.72 25.29
C GLY A 78 22.21 13.24 25.49
N ASP A 79 23.09 12.91 26.43
CA ASP A 79 23.46 11.54 26.81
C ASP A 79 22.82 11.07 28.13
N THR A 80 21.98 11.89 28.75
CA THR A 80 21.35 11.57 30.05
C THR A 80 20.00 10.92 29.83
N ASP A 81 19.77 9.74 30.42
CA ASP A 81 18.44 9.15 30.56
C ASP A 81 17.64 9.96 31.60
N VAL A 82 16.54 10.57 31.18
CA VAL A 82 15.72 11.43 32.03
C VAL A 82 14.38 10.81 32.39
N ASN A 83 14.14 9.53 32.08
CA ASN A 83 12.81 8.91 32.14
C ASN A 83 12.19 9.00 33.56
N LEU A 84 12.96 8.82 34.63
CA LEU A 84 12.47 9.03 36.01
C LEU A 84 12.30 10.52 36.33
N ALA A 85 13.28 11.34 35.97
CA ALA A 85 13.33 12.76 36.32
C ALA A 85 12.17 13.57 35.69
N ILE A 86 11.77 13.26 34.45
CA ILE A 86 10.65 13.93 33.77
C ILE A 86 9.27 13.65 34.39
N ARG A 87 9.19 12.67 35.29
CA ARG A 87 7.97 12.32 36.05
C ARG A 87 7.91 12.95 37.44
N SER A 88 8.94 13.70 37.84
CA SER A 88 8.94 14.44 39.10
C SER A 88 7.78 15.44 39.21
N GLN A 89 7.44 15.82 40.44
CA GLN A 89 6.40 16.80 40.70
C GLN A 89 6.78 18.17 40.13
N GLU A 90 8.03 18.61 40.29
CA GLU A 90 8.53 19.88 39.78
C GLU A 90 8.36 20.04 38.26
N VAL A 91 8.64 18.96 37.50
CA VAL A 91 8.41 18.95 36.05
C VAL A 91 6.90 18.95 35.74
N THR A 92 6.13 18.18 36.50
CA THR A 92 4.67 18.07 36.31
C THR A 92 3.95 19.41 36.52
N ASP A 93 4.41 20.22 37.48
CA ASP A 93 3.82 21.52 37.78
C ASP A 93 4.14 22.57 36.71
N ARG A 94 5.27 22.44 35.99
CA ARG A 94 5.74 23.44 35.01
C ARG A 94 5.49 23.10 33.55
N VAL A 95 5.24 21.82 33.22
CA VAL A 95 5.18 21.36 31.82
C VAL A 95 4.10 22.07 31.00
N SER A 96 2.93 22.37 31.59
CA SER A 96 1.84 23.06 30.87
C SER A 96 2.23 24.49 30.48
N HIS A 97 3.04 25.19 31.29
CA HIS A 97 3.56 26.51 30.95
C HIS A 97 4.56 26.45 29.80
N ILE A 98 5.53 25.51 29.85
CA ILE A 98 6.51 25.30 28.77
C ILE A 98 5.80 24.89 27.47
N ALA A 99 4.83 24.00 27.55
CA ALA A 99 4.08 23.52 26.39
C ALA A 99 3.18 24.59 25.74
N ALA A 100 2.96 25.73 26.40
CA ALA A 100 2.22 26.87 25.86
C ALA A 100 3.11 27.86 25.06
N ILE A 101 4.44 27.70 25.09
CA ILE A 101 5.39 28.61 24.43
C ILE A 101 5.49 28.31 22.93
N PRO A 102 5.08 29.22 22.02
CA PRO A 102 5.02 28.94 20.58
C PRO A 102 6.34 28.48 19.95
N GLU A 103 7.45 29.09 20.34
CA GLU A 103 8.77 28.81 19.79
C GLU A 103 9.22 27.38 20.12
N ILE A 104 8.99 26.93 21.36
CA ILE A 104 9.29 25.56 21.80
C ILE A 104 8.39 24.56 21.08
N ARG A 105 7.10 24.88 20.93
CA ARG A 105 6.16 24.03 20.19
C ARG A 105 6.58 23.84 18.75
N HIS A 106 7.05 24.91 18.09
CA HIS A 106 7.51 24.85 16.71
C HIS A 106 8.71 23.90 16.56
N GLU A 107 9.68 23.99 17.47
CA GLU A 107 10.86 23.11 17.47
C GLU A 107 10.47 21.63 17.70
N LEU A 108 9.64 21.37 18.72
CA LEU A 108 9.21 20.01 19.05
C LEU A 108 8.32 19.40 17.97
N LEU A 109 7.51 20.20 17.28
CA LEU A 109 6.69 19.73 16.16
C LEU A 109 7.55 19.15 15.02
N SER A 110 8.71 19.76 14.75
CA SER A 110 9.67 19.24 13.78
C SER A 110 10.18 17.85 14.18
N ILE A 111 10.60 17.70 15.44
CA ILE A 111 11.09 16.43 16.01
C ILE A 111 10.00 15.35 15.97
N GLN A 112 8.78 15.68 16.40
CA GLN A 112 7.64 14.74 16.40
C GLN A 112 7.33 14.23 14.99
N ARG A 113 7.27 15.14 14.00
CA ARG A 113 7.03 14.76 12.60
C ARG A 113 8.17 13.97 12.00
N GLN A 114 9.41 14.20 12.43
CA GLN A 114 10.55 13.38 12.02
C GLN A 114 10.39 11.93 12.49
N TYR A 115 10.03 11.70 13.76
CA TYR A 115 9.76 10.36 14.28
C TYR A 115 8.64 9.66 13.51
N ILE A 116 7.57 10.38 13.20
CA ILE A 116 6.46 9.86 12.40
C ILE A 116 6.94 9.44 11.01
N LYS A 117 7.76 10.28 10.36
CA LYS A 117 8.23 10.05 8.99
C LYS A 117 9.13 8.83 8.85
N ILE A 118 9.98 8.57 9.86
CA ILE A 118 10.96 7.46 9.82
C ILE A 118 10.38 6.11 10.29
N ALA A 119 9.16 6.09 10.82
CA ALA A 119 8.52 4.85 11.25
C ALA A 119 8.22 3.93 10.04
N PRO A 120 8.83 2.73 9.97
CA PRO A 120 8.80 1.90 8.76
C PRO A 120 7.46 1.18 8.53
N ARG A 121 6.78 0.76 9.61
CA ARG A 121 5.52 -0.01 9.55
C ARG A 121 4.31 0.82 9.95
N GLY A 122 4.39 1.41 11.13
CA GLY A 122 3.38 2.29 11.70
C GLY A 122 3.87 2.90 12.99
N ILE A 123 3.15 3.90 13.49
CA ILE A 123 3.45 4.61 14.72
C ILE A 123 2.16 5.04 15.42
N ILE A 124 2.10 4.84 16.73
CA ILE A 124 1.06 5.42 17.59
C ILE A 124 1.67 6.63 18.31
N VAL A 125 1.06 7.78 18.10
CA VAL A 125 1.50 9.05 18.65
C VAL A 125 0.44 9.51 19.63
N GLU A 126 0.82 9.71 20.89
CA GLU A 126 -0.09 10.21 21.90
C GLU A 126 0.25 11.63 22.36
N GLY A 127 -0.78 12.36 22.78
CA GLY A 127 -0.61 13.71 23.28
C GLY A 127 -1.93 14.42 23.57
N ARG A 128 -1.93 15.73 23.34
CA ARG A 128 -3.08 16.62 23.59
C ARG A 128 -3.63 17.27 22.33
N ASP A 129 -2.83 17.32 21.27
CA ASP A 129 -3.16 18.00 20.01
C ASP A 129 -2.56 17.26 18.79
N ILE A 130 -2.42 15.94 18.88
CA ILE A 130 -1.83 15.11 17.84
C ILE A 130 -2.69 15.16 16.57
N GLY A 131 -3.97 14.84 16.67
CA GLY A 131 -4.90 14.78 15.54
C GLY A 131 -5.28 16.15 14.94
N ASN A 132 -4.89 17.24 15.60
CA ASN A 132 -5.13 18.61 15.12
C ASN A 132 -3.86 19.28 14.57
N VAL A 133 -2.68 19.00 15.15
CA VAL A 133 -1.45 19.77 14.90
C VAL A 133 -0.29 18.89 14.47
N VAL A 134 -0.01 17.82 15.21
CA VAL A 134 1.18 16.98 15.00
C VAL A 134 1.01 16.08 13.77
N ALA A 135 -0.08 15.31 13.78
CA ALA A 135 -0.51 14.39 12.74
C ALA A 135 -2.00 14.63 12.40
N PRO A 136 -2.36 15.82 11.87
CA PRO A 136 -3.71 16.10 11.34
C PRO A 136 -4.11 15.13 10.22
N GLU A 137 -3.12 14.42 9.72
CA GLU A 137 -3.20 13.60 8.56
C GLU A 137 -3.43 12.11 8.88
N SER A 138 -3.48 11.80 10.18
CA SER A 138 -3.55 10.44 10.68
C SER A 138 -4.83 9.75 10.19
N PRO A 139 -4.74 8.56 9.57
CA PRO A 139 -5.91 7.80 9.12
C PRO A 139 -6.85 7.35 10.26
N LEU A 140 -6.37 7.37 11.52
CA LEU A 140 -7.20 7.17 12.70
C LEU A 140 -6.78 8.12 13.83
N LYS A 141 -7.67 9.06 14.13
CA LYS A 141 -7.56 9.95 15.28
C LYS A 141 -8.53 9.50 16.35
N LEU A 142 -8.04 9.40 17.57
CA LEU A 142 -8.80 8.97 18.74
C LEU A 142 -8.77 10.09 19.76
N TYR A 143 -9.90 10.33 20.41
CA TYR A 143 -9.98 11.17 21.58
C TYR A 143 -10.42 10.31 22.76
N LEU A 144 -9.48 9.97 23.62
CA LEU A 144 -9.72 9.12 24.79
C LEU A 144 -10.06 10.00 25.99
N THR A 145 -11.25 9.82 26.54
CA THR A 145 -11.73 10.56 27.70
C THR A 145 -12.12 9.63 28.85
N ALA A 146 -12.24 10.18 30.05
CA ALA A 146 -12.83 9.55 31.22
C ALA A 146 -13.27 10.65 32.21
N ASP A 147 -14.25 10.35 33.05
CA ASP A 147 -14.62 11.26 34.13
C ASP A 147 -13.46 11.54 35.10
N LEU A 148 -13.56 12.63 35.87
CA LEU A 148 -12.47 13.07 36.75
C LEU A 148 -12.17 12.04 37.86
N GLU A 149 -13.17 11.29 38.31
CA GLU A 149 -13.07 10.32 39.39
C GLU A 149 -12.28 9.07 38.95
N ALA A 150 -12.60 8.51 37.79
CA ALA A 150 -11.87 7.42 37.17
C ALA A 150 -10.43 7.82 36.87
N ARG A 151 -10.20 9.04 36.35
CA ARG A 151 -8.84 9.54 36.06
C ARG A 151 -8.01 9.74 37.32
N ALA A 152 -8.60 10.27 38.39
CA ALA A 152 -7.91 10.44 39.67
C ALA A 152 -7.55 9.07 40.28
N SER A 153 -8.48 8.13 40.27
CA SER A 153 -8.28 6.77 40.79
C SER A 153 -7.16 6.03 40.06
N ARG A 154 -7.13 6.11 38.72
CA ARG A 154 -6.04 5.56 37.90
C ARG A 154 -4.69 6.21 38.22
N ARG A 155 -4.69 7.53 38.40
CA ARG A 155 -3.47 8.29 38.67
C ARG A 155 -2.91 8.02 40.07
N GLU A 156 -3.77 7.83 41.05
CA GLU A 156 -3.41 7.41 42.40
C GLU A 156 -2.75 6.02 42.37
N ALA A 157 -3.30 5.06 41.61
CA ALA A 157 -2.71 3.74 41.43
C ALA A 157 -1.33 3.75 40.74
N GLU A 158 -1.03 4.75 39.91
CA GLU A 158 0.29 4.94 39.27
C GLU A 158 1.34 5.58 40.21
N ILE A 159 0.89 6.32 41.22
CA ILE A 159 1.76 7.08 42.12
C ILE A 159 2.06 6.20 43.34
N ALA A 160 3.26 5.63 43.38
CA ALA A 160 3.72 4.75 44.45
C ALA A 160 4.08 5.47 45.78
N THR A 161 3.39 6.58 46.11
CA THR A 161 3.59 7.32 47.36
C THR A 161 2.30 7.35 48.18
N PRO A 162 2.28 6.77 49.40
CA PRO A 162 1.07 6.58 50.20
C PRO A 162 0.41 7.83 50.81
N ASP A 163 0.94 9.05 50.57
CA ASP A 163 0.50 10.28 51.27
C ASP A 163 -0.25 11.30 50.39
N VAL A 164 -0.59 10.99 49.12
CA VAL A 164 -1.33 11.91 48.25
C VAL A 164 -2.81 11.57 48.26
N SER A 165 -3.66 12.48 48.77
CA SER A 165 -5.12 12.28 48.77
C SER A 165 -5.71 12.35 47.36
N THR A 166 -6.71 11.52 47.08
CA THR A 166 -7.46 11.50 45.81
C THR A 166 -7.98 12.90 45.42
N GLU A 167 -8.36 13.71 46.41
CA GLU A 167 -8.84 15.08 46.20
C GLU A 167 -7.74 16.03 45.70
N ALA A 168 -6.49 15.89 46.17
CA ALA A 168 -5.36 16.66 45.67
C ALA A 168 -5.02 16.28 44.22
N VAL A 169 -5.13 14.99 43.88
CA VAL A 169 -4.94 14.50 42.50
C VAL A 169 -6.03 15.05 41.58
N LYS A 170 -7.30 15.06 42.02
CA LYS A 170 -8.42 15.65 41.27
C LYS A 170 -8.18 17.13 40.97
N SER A 171 -7.84 17.93 41.98
CA SER A 171 -7.59 19.37 41.79
C SER A 171 -6.41 19.64 40.87
N SER A 172 -5.34 18.83 40.93
CA SER A 172 -4.20 18.94 40.02
C SER A 172 -4.57 18.60 38.58
N LEU A 173 -5.34 17.53 38.36
CA LEU A 173 -5.80 17.13 37.02
C LEU A 173 -6.73 18.20 36.41
N ASP A 174 -7.70 18.68 37.18
CA ASP A 174 -8.69 19.66 36.73
C ASP A 174 -8.03 21.01 36.39
N GLY A 175 -7.14 21.51 37.25
CA GLY A 175 -6.38 22.74 36.98
C GLY A 175 -5.52 22.64 35.72
N ARG A 176 -4.92 21.48 35.46
CA ARG A 176 -4.12 21.25 34.24
C ARG A 176 -4.98 21.17 32.99
N ASP A 177 -6.10 20.47 33.04
CA ASP A 177 -7.00 20.37 31.89
C ASP A 177 -7.64 21.73 31.58
N LEU A 178 -7.91 22.57 32.58
CA LEU A 178 -8.33 23.95 32.38
C LEU A 178 -7.27 24.77 31.63
N ILE A 179 -5.99 24.72 32.07
CA ILE A 179 -4.88 25.41 31.38
C ILE A 179 -4.72 24.89 29.95
N ASP A 180 -4.73 23.58 29.76
CA ASP A 180 -4.51 22.96 28.46
C ASP A 180 -5.68 23.21 27.50
N THR A 181 -6.92 23.33 27.99
CA THR A 181 -8.10 23.64 27.17
C THR A 181 -8.21 25.13 26.83
N THR A 182 -7.80 26.02 27.74
CA THR A 182 -7.96 27.48 27.58
C THR A 182 -6.77 28.18 26.93
N ARG A 183 -5.65 27.49 26.67
CA ARG A 183 -4.47 28.10 26.04
C ARG A 183 -4.76 28.58 24.61
N LYS A 184 -4.21 29.75 24.26
CA LYS A 184 -4.40 30.38 22.94
C LYS A 184 -3.81 29.58 21.77
N ILE A 185 -2.80 28.75 22.03
CA ILE A 185 -2.06 28.01 21.00
C ILE A 185 -2.24 26.51 21.24
N SER A 186 -2.77 25.82 20.22
CA SER A 186 -3.02 24.37 20.23
C SER A 186 -3.80 23.89 21.46
N PRO A 187 -4.99 24.43 21.77
CA PRO A 187 -5.78 24.00 22.93
C PRO A 187 -6.07 22.49 22.90
N LEU A 188 -6.27 21.89 24.08
CA LEU A 188 -6.78 20.53 24.21
C LEU A 188 -8.21 20.49 23.66
N GLN A 189 -8.30 20.10 22.39
CA GLN A 189 -9.55 20.03 21.66
C GLN A 189 -9.57 18.74 20.86
N MET A 190 -10.73 18.08 20.84
CA MET A 190 -10.95 16.94 19.97
C MET A 190 -10.91 17.39 18.50
N ALA A 191 -10.16 16.67 17.65
CA ALA A 191 -10.18 16.90 16.22
C ALA A 191 -11.58 16.59 15.65
N SER A 192 -12.00 17.31 14.60
CA SER A 192 -13.36 17.20 14.06
C SER A 192 -13.70 15.81 13.51
N ASP A 193 -12.70 15.06 13.09
CA ASP A 193 -12.78 13.70 12.56
C ASP A 193 -12.25 12.62 13.53
N ALA A 194 -11.98 12.99 14.79
CA ALA A 194 -11.56 12.03 15.81
C ALA A 194 -12.73 11.19 16.32
N VAL A 195 -12.45 9.91 16.57
CA VAL A 195 -13.40 9.01 17.24
C VAL A 195 -13.27 9.20 18.75
N LEU A 196 -14.37 9.58 19.40
CA LEU A 196 -14.45 9.67 20.85
C LEU A 196 -14.52 8.26 21.46
N ILE A 197 -13.63 7.97 22.41
CA ILE A 197 -13.67 6.77 23.23
C ILE A 197 -13.81 7.22 24.69
N ASP A 198 -14.97 6.96 25.28
CA ASP A 198 -15.18 7.14 26.70
C ASP A 198 -14.74 5.88 27.45
N SER A 199 -13.62 6.00 28.16
CA SER A 199 -13.04 4.91 28.95
C SER A 199 -13.53 4.88 30.40
N THR A 200 -14.51 5.71 30.79
CA THR A 200 -14.94 5.83 32.20
C THR A 200 -15.29 4.48 32.83
N GLN A 201 -16.05 3.65 32.11
CA GLN A 201 -16.49 2.32 32.56
C GLN A 201 -15.72 1.17 31.91
N LEU A 202 -14.65 1.49 31.16
CA LEU A 202 -13.83 0.49 30.47
C LEU A 202 -12.55 0.27 31.26
N ASN A 203 -12.16 -1.00 31.37
CA ASN A 203 -10.81 -1.36 31.79
C ASN A 203 -9.82 -1.16 30.61
N LEU A 204 -8.52 -1.35 30.88
CA LEU A 204 -7.48 -1.12 29.88
C LEU A 204 -7.58 -2.09 28.70
N GLU A 205 -7.89 -3.37 28.94
CA GLU A 205 -8.03 -4.38 27.89
C GLU A 205 -9.22 -4.07 26.98
N GLU A 206 -10.39 -3.73 27.57
CA GLU A 206 -11.58 -3.32 26.83
C GLU A 206 -11.33 -2.07 25.98
N THR A 207 -10.60 -1.10 26.53
CA THR A 207 -10.21 0.10 25.79
C THR A 207 -9.31 -0.24 24.60
N VAL A 208 -8.33 -1.14 24.79
CA VAL A 208 -7.43 -1.61 23.73
C VAL A 208 -8.20 -2.35 22.65
N GLU A 209 -9.09 -3.27 23.00
CA GLU A 209 -9.91 -4.02 22.04
C GLU A 209 -10.82 -3.08 21.24
N ARG A 210 -11.41 -2.08 21.89
CA ARG A 210 -12.23 -1.08 21.17
C ARG A 210 -11.43 -0.31 20.13
N VAL A 211 -10.18 0.06 20.44
CA VAL A 211 -9.30 0.69 19.44
C VAL A 211 -8.89 -0.31 18.36
N TRP A 212 -8.65 -1.57 18.72
CA TRP A 212 -8.29 -2.62 17.78
C TRP A 212 -9.40 -2.89 16.75
N GLU A 213 -10.66 -2.89 17.18
CA GLU A 213 -11.83 -2.96 16.30
C GLU A 213 -11.82 -1.82 15.26
N LEU A 214 -11.60 -0.58 15.69
CA LEU A 214 -11.55 0.58 14.80
C LEU A 214 -10.40 0.46 13.77
N LEU A 215 -9.24 -0.07 14.18
CA LEU A 215 -8.13 -0.34 13.27
C LEU A 215 -8.50 -1.38 12.22
N ARG A 216 -9.25 -2.42 12.60
CA ARG A 216 -9.75 -3.46 11.69
C ARG A 216 -10.81 -2.93 10.74
N GLU A 217 -11.81 -2.22 11.24
CA GLU A 217 -12.90 -1.62 10.46
C GLU A 217 -12.36 -0.66 9.38
N ARG A 218 -11.28 0.07 9.70
CA ARG A 218 -10.62 0.99 8.75
C ARG A 218 -9.55 0.33 7.88
N ASN A 219 -9.38 -0.99 7.95
CA ASN A 219 -8.34 -1.73 7.21
C ASN A 219 -6.93 -1.15 7.43
N LEU A 220 -6.64 -0.68 8.64
CA LEU A 220 -5.33 -0.10 9.00
C LEU A 220 -4.37 -1.15 9.56
N LEU A 221 -4.77 -2.42 9.61
CA LEU A 221 -3.89 -3.51 9.99
C LEU A 221 -3.41 -4.22 8.73
N GLY A 222 -2.10 -4.18 8.48
CA GLY A 222 -1.50 -4.82 7.32
C GLY A 222 -1.67 -6.34 7.34
N LEU A 223 -1.76 -6.96 6.16
CA LEU A 223 -1.77 -8.42 6.05
C LEU A 223 -0.35 -8.97 6.22
N PRO A 224 -0.16 -10.08 6.97
CA PRO A 224 1.12 -10.78 7.05
C PRO A 224 1.57 -11.27 5.68
N ILE A 225 2.88 -11.23 5.42
CA ILE A 225 3.45 -11.71 4.15
C ILE A 225 4.27 -12.98 4.41
N VAL A 226 4.01 -14.04 3.66
CA VAL A 226 4.76 -15.30 3.65
C VAL A 226 5.56 -15.37 2.35
N ALA A 227 6.89 -15.43 2.43
CA ALA A 227 7.72 -15.65 1.24
C ALA A 227 7.97 -17.15 1.04
N ILE A 228 7.72 -17.66 -0.16
CA ILE A 228 8.04 -19.05 -0.53
C ILE A 228 9.31 -19.04 -1.38
N LEU A 229 10.39 -19.54 -0.78
CA LEU A 229 11.77 -19.53 -1.25
C LEU A 229 12.25 -20.96 -1.55
N GLY A 230 13.22 -21.11 -2.44
CA GLY A 230 13.79 -22.42 -2.79
C GLY A 230 14.30 -22.47 -4.23
N ARG A 231 15.12 -23.49 -4.52
CA ARG A 231 15.68 -23.73 -5.86
C ARG A 231 14.59 -23.91 -6.94
N PRO A 232 14.92 -23.77 -8.23
CA PRO A 232 13.99 -24.12 -9.31
C PRO A 232 13.49 -25.56 -9.17
N ASN A 233 12.26 -25.84 -9.63
CA ASN A 233 11.67 -27.19 -9.73
C ASN A 233 11.43 -27.97 -8.41
N VAL A 234 11.65 -27.35 -7.23
CA VAL A 234 11.29 -27.92 -5.92
C VAL A 234 9.78 -27.95 -5.64
N GLY A 235 8.96 -27.33 -6.50
CA GLY A 235 7.50 -27.32 -6.40
C GLY A 235 6.88 -26.13 -5.65
N LYS A 236 7.57 -24.99 -5.59
CA LYS A 236 7.05 -23.73 -5.01
C LYS A 236 5.71 -23.31 -5.61
N SER A 237 5.61 -23.23 -6.93
CA SER A 237 4.37 -22.84 -7.63
C SER A 237 3.23 -23.80 -7.30
N THR A 238 3.50 -25.11 -7.25
CA THR A 238 2.50 -26.12 -6.87
C THR A 238 2.01 -25.90 -5.44
N LEU A 239 2.90 -25.56 -4.52
CA LEU A 239 2.57 -25.27 -3.13
C LEU A 239 1.75 -23.98 -2.99
N ILE A 240 2.14 -22.91 -3.68
CA ILE A 240 1.40 -21.63 -3.72
C ILE A 240 -0.03 -21.85 -4.22
N ASN A 241 -0.19 -22.56 -5.34
CA ASN A 241 -1.51 -22.85 -5.90
C ASN A 241 -2.38 -23.67 -4.94
N ARG A 242 -1.76 -24.49 -4.09
CA ARG A 242 -2.47 -25.22 -3.04
C ARG A 242 -2.90 -24.30 -1.89
N PHE A 243 -2.05 -23.36 -1.48
CA PHE A 243 -2.36 -22.39 -0.42
C PHE A 243 -3.50 -21.44 -0.81
N ILE A 244 -3.58 -21.02 -2.07
CA ILE A 244 -4.63 -20.11 -2.55
C ILE A 244 -6.03 -20.77 -2.53
N GLY A 245 -6.09 -22.10 -2.59
CA GLY A 245 -7.35 -22.82 -2.73
C GLY A 245 -8.01 -22.59 -4.10
N ARG A 246 -8.88 -23.49 -4.54
CA ARG A 246 -9.53 -23.40 -5.86
C ARG A 246 -10.59 -22.30 -5.90
N ARG A 247 -10.20 -21.04 -6.02
CA ARG A 247 -10.90 -20.01 -6.79
C ARG A 247 -9.88 -19.09 -7.46
N GLU A 248 -9.64 -19.38 -8.74
CA GLU A 248 -8.96 -18.57 -9.76
C GLU A 248 -7.53 -18.06 -9.48
N ALA A 249 -6.58 -18.98 -9.48
CA ALA A 249 -5.29 -18.75 -10.12
C ALA A 249 -4.91 -20.03 -10.88
N ILE A 250 -5.15 -20.05 -12.19
CA ILE A 250 -4.66 -21.14 -13.03
C ILE A 250 -3.14 -20.98 -13.15
N VAL A 251 -2.45 -22.03 -12.72
CA VAL A 251 -1.04 -22.32 -12.92
C VAL A 251 -0.62 -22.00 -14.35
N GLU A 252 0.51 -21.31 -14.50
CA GLU A 252 1.34 -21.57 -15.66
C GLU A 252 2.82 -21.44 -15.35
N ASP A 253 3.48 -22.59 -15.39
CA ASP A 253 4.93 -22.71 -15.41
C ASP A 253 5.45 -22.17 -16.74
N THR A 254 6.04 -20.98 -16.75
CA THR A 254 7.04 -20.64 -17.76
C THR A 254 8.10 -19.69 -17.18
N PRO A 255 9.38 -20.10 -17.06
CA PRO A 255 10.44 -19.24 -16.54
C PRO A 255 10.65 -18.02 -17.45
N GLY A 256 10.61 -16.78 -16.96
CA GLY A 256 11.04 -15.60 -17.74
C GLY A 256 9.96 -14.64 -18.25
N VAL A 257 8.97 -14.28 -17.44
CA VAL A 257 8.06 -13.15 -17.74
C VAL A 257 8.22 -12.06 -16.68
N THR A 258 8.87 -10.98 -17.08
CA THR A 258 8.88 -9.60 -16.53
C THR A 258 8.32 -9.36 -15.12
N ARG A 259 9.25 -9.17 -14.18
CA ARG A 259 9.44 -8.01 -13.27
C ARG A 259 8.31 -7.41 -12.41
N ASP A 260 7.14 -8.02 -12.30
CA ASP A 260 6.20 -7.69 -11.22
C ASP A 260 6.02 -8.90 -10.30
N ARG A 261 6.37 -8.70 -9.02
CA ARG A 261 6.35 -9.73 -7.98
C ARG A 261 4.91 -10.17 -7.76
N VAL A 262 4.61 -11.44 -8.02
CA VAL A 262 3.24 -11.94 -7.87
C VAL A 262 2.98 -12.22 -6.38
N GLN A 263 2.08 -11.43 -5.81
CA GLN A 263 1.56 -11.57 -4.45
C GLN A 263 0.15 -12.14 -4.55
N TYR A 264 -0.17 -13.12 -3.72
CA TYR A 264 -1.47 -13.78 -3.69
C TYR A 264 -2.08 -13.67 -2.31
N GLU A 265 -3.32 -13.21 -2.19
CA GLU A 265 -4.06 -13.28 -0.92
C GLU A 265 -4.53 -14.71 -0.67
N CYS A 266 -4.30 -15.20 0.54
CA CYS A 266 -4.67 -16.53 1.02
C CYS A 266 -5.44 -16.39 2.33
N GLU A 267 -6.38 -17.30 2.57
CA GLU A 267 -7.10 -17.41 3.82
C GLU A 267 -7.03 -18.84 4.34
N TRP A 268 -6.64 -19.01 5.61
CA TRP A 268 -6.63 -20.30 6.29
C TRP A 268 -7.07 -20.14 7.74
N GLY A 269 -8.04 -20.94 8.19
CA GLY A 269 -8.55 -20.86 9.57
C GLY A 269 -9.11 -19.47 9.96
N GLY A 270 -9.67 -18.73 8.99
CA GLY A 270 -10.13 -17.34 9.18
C GLY A 270 -9.00 -16.30 9.24
N ARG A 271 -7.74 -16.72 9.05
CA ARG A 271 -6.57 -15.83 9.00
C ARG A 271 -6.21 -15.52 7.56
N ARG A 272 -6.24 -14.24 7.20
CA ARG A 272 -5.81 -13.74 5.88
C ARG A 272 -4.35 -13.35 5.88
N PHE A 273 -3.63 -13.67 4.80
CA PHE A 273 -2.22 -13.33 4.60
C PHE A 273 -1.88 -13.31 3.12
N ILE A 274 -0.75 -12.70 2.78
CA ILE A 274 -0.22 -12.65 1.42
C ILE A 274 0.87 -13.71 1.27
N VAL A 275 0.82 -14.49 0.20
CA VAL A 275 1.91 -15.38 -0.24
C VAL A 275 2.66 -14.70 -1.37
N MET A 276 3.97 -14.55 -1.21
CA MET A 276 4.86 -13.95 -2.20
C MET A 276 5.68 -15.04 -2.89
N ASP A 277 5.55 -15.14 -4.21
CA ASP A 277 6.41 -16.00 -5.01
C ASP A 277 7.73 -15.31 -5.31
N THR A 278 8.83 -15.93 -4.91
CA THR A 278 10.16 -15.50 -5.32
C THR A 278 10.49 -16.26 -6.59
N GLY A 279 10.39 -15.57 -7.74
CA GLY A 279 10.86 -16.09 -9.02
C GLY A 279 12.18 -16.83 -8.81
N GLY A 280 12.23 -18.08 -9.29
CA GLY A 280 13.22 -19.07 -8.87
C GLY A 280 14.66 -18.53 -8.83
N TRP A 281 15.41 -18.98 -7.83
CA TRP A 281 16.84 -18.80 -7.73
C TRP A 281 17.53 -19.12 -9.06
N GLU A 282 18.15 -18.13 -9.72
CA GLU A 282 18.86 -18.33 -10.99
C GLU A 282 20.32 -18.72 -10.71
N SER A 283 20.66 -19.99 -10.92
CA SER A 283 22.04 -20.43 -11.07
C SER A 283 22.52 -20.09 -12.49
N LYS A 284 23.59 -19.29 -12.62
CA LYS A 284 24.18 -19.01 -13.94
C LYS A 284 25.00 -20.23 -14.41
N PRO A 285 25.03 -20.54 -15.73
CA PRO A 285 25.72 -21.73 -16.25
C PRO A 285 27.25 -21.72 -16.08
N ASP A 286 27.85 -20.56 -15.77
CA ASP A 286 29.30 -20.36 -15.84
C ASP A 286 29.95 -20.34 -14.45
N GLY A 287 29.80 -21.41 -13.65
CA GLY A 287 30.71 -21.82 -12.55
C GLY A 287 31.19 -20.79 -11.50
N ILE A 288 30.66 -19.57 -11.48
CA ILE A 288 31.19 -18.43 -10.72
C ILE A 288 30.04 -17.80 -9.93
N SER A 289 30.13 -17.97 -8.61
CA SER A 289 29.29 -17.42 -7.54
C SER A 289 27.77 -17.64 -7.70
N ILE A 290 27.27 -18.57 -6.91
CA ILE A 290 25.86 -18.69 -6.56
C ILE A 290 25.52 -17.46 -5.70
N ALA A 291 24.96 -16.41 -6.30
CA ALA A 291 24.46 -15.25 -5.58
C ALA A 291 22.96 -15.37 -5.40
N VAL A 292 22.46 -15.05 -4.20
CA VAL A 292 21.02 -14.95 -3.94
C VAL A 292 20.43 -13.95 -4.93
N SER A 293 19.33 -14.32 -5.60
CA SER A 293 18.70 -13.39 -6.54
C SER A 293 18.21 -12.16 -5.79
N ALA A 294 18.30 -10.98 -6.39
CA ALA A 294 17.73 -9.75 -5.82
C ALA A 294 16.23 -9.90 -5.50
N GLY A 295 15.52 -10.82 -6.17
CA GLY A 295 14.15 -11.18 -5.86
C GLY A 295 14.00 -11.89 -4.50
N ALA A 296 14.87 -12.86 -4.21
CA ALA A 296 14.87 -13.60 -2.95
C ALA A 296 15.28 -12.71 -1.77
N GLU A 297 16.30 -11.85 -1.93
CA GLU A 297 16.68 -10.88 -0.89
C GLU A 297 15.53 -9.96 -0.49
N ILE A 298 14.85 -9.38 -1.49
CA ILE A 298 13.78 -8.42 -1.21
C ILE A 298 12.54 -9.13 -0.66
N ALA A 299 12.26 -10.35 -1.09
CA ALA A 299 11.20 -11.16 -0.48
C ALA A 299 11.53 -11.53 0.97
N MET A 300 12.78 -11.86 1.26
CA MET A 300 13.25 -12.06 2.64
C MET A 300 13.12 -10.79 3.46
N GLU A 301 13.33 -9.60 2.89
CA GLU A 301 13.17 -8.33 3.59
C GLU A 301 11.69 -7.97 3.85
N GLN A 302 10.82 -8.19 2.86
CA GLN A 302 9.41 -7.75 2.88
C GLN A 302 8.46 -8.70 3.59
N SER A 303 8.84 -9.97 3.75
CA SER A 303 8.01 -10.98 4.43
C SER A 303 8.05 -10.91 5.95
N ASP A 304 7.06 -11.51 6.59
CA ASP A 304 7.00 -11.74 8.03
C ASP A 304 7.40 -13.18 8.39
N VAL A 305 7.10 -14.15 7.52
CA VAL A 305 7.49 -15.57 7.64
C VAL A 305 8.16 -16.04 6.36
N LEU A 306 9.22 -16.85 6.51
CA LEU A 306 10.01 -17.42 5.42
C LEU A 306 9.73 -18.92 5.31
N CYS A 307 9.28 -19.37 4.15
CA CYS A 307 9.09 -20.77 3.84
C CYS A 307 10.18 -21.22 2.87
N PHE A 308 11.08 -22.10 3.31
CA PHE A 308 12.15 -22.63 2.47
C PHE A 308 11.80 -24.03 1.99
N VAL A 309 11.58 -24.18 0.68
CA VAL A 309 11.11 -25.41 0.04
C VAL A 309 12.28 -26.15 -0.58
N VAL A 310 12.44 -27.42 -0.19
CA VAL A 310 13.42 -28.37 -0.71
C VAL A 310 12.69 -29.57 -1.29
N ASP A 311 13.24 -30.17 -2.35
CA ASP A 311 12.76 -31.42 -2.90
C ASP A 311 13.30 -32.60 -2.07
N ALA A 312 12.41 -33.33 -1.39
CA ALA A 312 12.77 -34.46 -0.54
C ALA A 312 13.44 -35.61 -1.30
N GLN A 313 13.13 -35.80 -2.58
CA GLN A 313 13.68 -36.89 -3.40
C GLN A 313 15.13 -36.62 -3.82
N ILE A 314 15.50 -35.35 -3.92
CA ILE A 314 16.85 -34.91 -4.28
C ILE A 314 17.69 -34.71 -3.02
N GLY A 315 17.08 -34.22 -1.94
CA GLY A 315 17.77 -33.83 -0.72
C GLY A 315 18.44 -32.46 -0.82
N ALA A 316 19.22 -32.13 0.21
CA ALA A 316 19.99 -30.90 0.28
C ALA A 316 21.18 -30.91 -0.70
N LEU A 317 21.38 -29.81 -1.42
CA LEU A 317 22.55 -29.60 -2.29
C LEU A 317 23.40 -28.43 -1.79
N ASP A 318 24.66 -28.37 -2.23
CA ASP A 318 25.60 -27.29 -1.88
C ASP A 318 25.06 -25.88 -2.23
N GLU A 319 24.20 -25.78 -3.26
CA GLU A 319 23.54 -24.52 -3.63
C GLU A 319 22.53 -24.02 -2.57
N ASP A 320 21.94 -24.94 -1.78
CA ASP A 320 20.99 -24.62 -0.72
C ASP A 320 21.69 -23.95 0.47
N ASP A 321 22.96 -24.29 0.74
CA ASP A 321 23.73 -23.74 1.87
C ASP A 321 23.87 -22.22 1.80
N VAL A 322 24.04 -21.65 0.60
CA VAL A 322 24.15 -20.20 0.41
C VAL A 322 22.86 -19.50 0.85
N LEU A 323 21.69 -20.03 0.45
CA LEU A 323 20.39 -19.46 0.83
C LEU A 323 20.14 -19.66 2.32
N VAL A 324 20.50 -20.82 2.88
CA VAL A 324 20.38 -21.12 4.32
C VAL A 324 21.15 -20.10 5.16
N GLN A 325 22.36 -19.70 4.74
CA GLN A 325 23.12 -18.66 5.43
C GLN A 325 22.40 -17.29 5.42
N GLU A 326 21.83 -16.88 4.29
CA GLU A 326 21.05 -15.63 4.21
C GLU A 326 19.74 -15.70 4.99
N LEU A 327 19.03 -16.83 4.95
CA LEU A 327 17.82 -17.07 5.74
C LEU A 327 18.12 -16.88 7.24
N ARG A 328 19.22 -17.45 7.75
CA ARG A 328 19.63 -17.30 9.15
C ARG A 328 19.91 -15.84 9.53
N LYS A 329 20.46 -15.03 8.61
CA LYS A 329 20.71 -13.60 8.85
C LYS A 329 19.41 -12.78 8.92
N ALA A 330 18.33 -13.24 8.29
CA ALA A 330 17.07 -12.51 8.23
C ALA A 330 16.37 -12.34 9.59
N LYS A 331 16.71 -13.16 10.60
CA LYS A 331 16.12 -13.13 11.97
C LYS A 331 14.58 -13.13 11.96
N LYS A 332 13.98 -13.94 11.09
CA LYS A 332 12.53 -14.15 10.97
C LYS A 332 12.18 -15.61 11.22
N PRO A 333 10.94 -15.94 11.56
CA PRO A 333 10.47 -17.32 11.57
C PRO A 333 10.72 -17.98 10.20
N ILE A 334 11.43 -19.11 10.21
CA ILE A 334 11.73 -19.90 9.02
C ILE A 334 11.06 -21.26 9.18
N ILE A 335 10.36 -21.71 8.14
CA ILE A 335 9.73 -23.02 8.06
C ILE A 335 10.42 -23.78 6.94
N LEU A 336 11.11 -24.88 7.29
CA LEU A 336 11.70 -25.81 6.33
C LEU A 336 10.62 -26.75 5.81
N ILE A 337 10.46 -26.81 4.50
CA ILE A 337 9.42 -27.59 3.83
C ILE A 337 10.11 -28.61 2.92
N ALA A 338 9.88 -29.89 3.21
CA ALA A 338 10.32 -31.00 2.39
C ALA A 338 9.16 -31.43 1.48
N ASN A 339 9.21 -30.98 0.24
CA ASN A 339 8.15 -31.22 -0.75
C ASN A 339 8.40 -32.52 -1.55
N LYS A 340 7.33 -33.05 -2.17
CA LYS A 340 7.30 -34.33 -2.92
C LYS A 340 7.44 -35.58 -2.04
N VAL A 341 6.99 -35.49 -0.78
CA VAL A 341 6.89 -36.63 0.13
C VAL A 341 5.53 -37.31 -0.06
N ASP A 342 5.50 -38.33 -0.92
CA ASP A 342 4.26 -39.03 -1.29
C ASP A 342 4.00 -40.30 -0.45
N GLY A 343 5.00 -40.82 0.25
CA GLY A 343 4.90 -42.03 1.08
C GLY A 343 5.94 -42.10 2.21
N GLU A 344 5.90 -43.19 2.98
CA GLU A 344 6.75 -43.40 4.17
C GLU A 344 8.24 -43.50 3.86
N ARG A 345 8.59 -43.98 2.65
CA ARG A 345 9.99 -44.10 2.23
C ARG A 345 10.61 -42.73 2.01
N GLU A 346 9.92 -41.87 1.25
CA GLU A 346 10.36 -40.49 1.00
C GLU A 346 10.38 -39.68 2.30
N GLU A 347 9.49 -39.99 3.25
CA GLU A 347 9.47 -39.38 4.59
C GLU A 347 10.76 -39.71 5.38
N SER A 348 11.19 -40.98 5.34
CA SER A 348 12.47 -41.42 5.93
C SER A 348 13.67 -40.69 5.34
N ASP A 349 13.71 -40.51 4.02
CA ASP A 349 14.81 -39.85 3.33
C ASP A 349 14.83 -38.34 3.63
N ALA A 350 13.65 -37.72 3.74
CA ALA A 350 13.47 -36.30 4.02
C ALA A 350 13.93 -35.88 5.42
N HIS A 351 14.01 -36.80 6.39
CA HIS A 351 14.57 -36.51 7.72
C HIS A 351 16.03 -36.03 7.66
N SER A 352 16.78 -36.40 6.62
CA SER A 352 18.16 -35.92 6.41
C SER A 352 18.27 -34.39 6.27
N LEU A 353 17.18 -33.72 5.86
CA LEU A 353 17.11 -32.27 5.70
C LEU A 353 17.24 -31.49 7.02
N TRP A 354 17.07 -32.16 8.17
CA TRP A 354 17.33 -31.56 9.48
C TRP A 354 18.75 -30.99 9.60
N ASN A 355 19.70 -31.59 8.88
CA ASN A 355 21.10 -31.16 8.84
C ASN A 355 21.30 -29.74 8.28
N LEU A 356 20.32 -29.19 7.54
CA LEU A 356 20.33 -27.80 7.09
C LEU A 356 20.24 -26.80 8.26
N GLY A 357 19.88 -27.26 9.46
CA GLY A 357 19.87 -26.43 10.67
C GLY A 357 18.87 -25.27 10.62
N LEU A 358 17.74 -25.48 9.93
CA LEU A 358 16.61 -24.55 9.86
C LEU A 358 15.41 -25.00 10.72
N GLY A 359 15.59 -26.06 11.53
CA GLY A 359 14.53 -26.69 12.32
C GLY A 359 14.00 -27.97 11.69
N GLU A 360 12.91 -28.48 12.27
CA GLU A 360 12.21 -29.68 11.80
C GLU A 360 11.67 -29.50 10.36
N PRO A 361 11.99 -30.38 9.41
CA PRO A 361 11.41 -30.34 8.07
C PRO A 361 9.94 -30.76 8.12
N HIS A 362 9.06 -29.93 7.57
CA HIS A 362 7.66 -30.25 7.38
C HIS A 362 7.47 -31.00 6.06
N PHE A 363 7.06 -32.27 6.16
CA PHE A 363 6.84 -33.14 5.01
C PHE A 363 5.53 -32.82 4.31
N VAL A 364 5.60 -32.51 3.02
CA VAL A 364 4.42 -32.21 2.21
C VAL A 364 4.49 -32.84 0.84
N SER A 365 3.32 -33.17 0.30
CA SER A 365 3.13 -33.37 -1.12
C SER A 365 2.25 -32.25 -1.66
N ALA A 366 2.87 -31.22 -2.25
CA ALA A 366 2.11 -30.14 -2.87
C ALA A 366 1.23 -30.63 -4.03
N LEU A 367 1.61 -31.72 -4.71
CA LEU A 367 0.82 -32.28 -5.80
C LEU A 367 -0.40 -33.08 -5.30
N HIS A 368 -0.21 -33.92 -4.28
CA HIS A 368 -1.26 -34.83 -3.78
C HIS A 368 -2.01 -34.29 -2.56
N GLY A 369 -1.49 -33.27 -1.89
CA GLY A 369 -2.12 -32.59 -0.75
C GLY A 369 -1.82 -33.15 0.62
N ARG A 370 -0.93 -34.13 0.71
CA ARG A 370 -0.47 -34.67 1.99
C ARG A 370 0.28 -33.58 2.76
N GLY A 371 -0.03 -33.40 4.05
CA GLY A 371 0.66 -32.48 4.97
C GLY A 371 0.45 -30.98 4.70
N SER A 372 -0.30 -30.58 3.66
CA SER A 372 -0.45 -29.16 3.32
C SER A 372 -1.32 -28.38 4.32
N GLY A 373 -2.29 -29.06 4.96
CA GLY A 373 -3.10 -28.46 6.03
C GLY A 373 -2.27 -28.19 7.27
N ASP A 374 -1.54 -29.20 7.75
CA ASP A 374 -0.64 -29.07 8.90
C ASP A 374 0.46 -28.01 8.66
N LEU A 375 0.96 -27.91 7.42
CA LEU A 375 1.88 -26.84 7.03
C LEU A 375 1.21 -25.46 7.11
N LEU A 376 -0.02 -25.31 6.62
CA LEU A 376 -0.75 -24.04 6.72
C LEU A 376 -1.05 -23.65 8.16
N ASP A 377 -1.40 -24.61 9.02
CA ASP A 377 -1.54 -24.40 10.47
C ASP A 377 -0.22 -23.91 11.08
N LYS A 378 0.89 -24.53 10.71
CA LYS A 378 2.23 -24.10 11.14
C LYS A 378 2.56 -22.69 10.66
N VAL A 379 2.30 -22.38 9.39
CA VAL A 379 2.53 -21.04 8.82
C VAL A 379 1.71 -20.01 9.60
N VAL A 380 0.40 -20.23 9.75
CA VAL A 380 -0.51 -19.31 10.45
C VAL A 380 -0.10 -19.10 11.90
N SER A 381 0.38 -20.14 12.60
CA SER A 381 0.86 -20.01 13.99
C SER A 381 2.09 -19.10 14.15
N HIS A 382 2.86 -18.85 13.10
CA HIS A 382 4.02 -17.95 13.10
C HIS A 382 3.71 -16.56 12.50
N LEU A 383 2.51 -16.36 11.94
CA LEU A 383 2.14 -15.07 11.37
C LEU A 383 1.89 -14.04 12.48
N PRO A 384 2.43 -12.82 12.38
CA PRO A 384 2.07 -11.75 13.29
C PRO A 384 0.59 -11.37 13.14
N GLU A 385 0.02 -10.74 14.17
CA GLU A 385 -1.37 -10.26 14.11
C GLU A 385 -1.55 -9.12 13.09
N VAL A 386 -0.50 -8.31 12.90
CA VAL A 386 -0.42 -7.22 11.93
C VAL A 386 0.83 -7.42 11.10
N GLY A 387 0.65 -7.56 9.80
CA GLY A 387 1.73 -7.74 8.85
C GLY A 387 2.21 -6.46 8.18
N ARG A 388 3.17 -6.62 7.28
CA ARG A 388 3.80 -5.51 6.56
C ARG A 388 3.07 -5.07 5.30
N ALA A 389 2.14 -5.88 4.77
CA ALA A 389 1.42 -5.52 3.56
C ALA A 389 0.49 -4.35 3.86
N GLN A 390 0.71 -3.19 3.22
CA GLN A 390 -0.24 -2.10 3.30
C GLN A 390 -1.54 -2.54 2.61
N VAL A 391 -2.63 -2.62 3.37
CA VAL A 391 -3.96 -2.88 2.79
C VAL A 391 -4.27 -1.70 1.88
N GLN A 392 -4.57 -1.98 0.61
CA GLN A 392 -5.12 -0.97 -0.28
C GLN A 392 -6.46 -0.53 0.34
N ASP A 393 -6.70 0.77 0.45
CA ASP A 393 -7.89 1.36 1.07
C ASP A 393 -9.22 1.01 0.37
N GLY A 394 -9.16 0.15 -0.65
CA GLY A 394 -10.30 -0.38 -1.40
C GLY A 394 -10.81 0.57 -2.49
N TYR A 395 -10.27 1.79 -2.61
CA TYR A 395 -10.74 2.75 -3.61
C TYR A 395 -10.00 2.60 -4.93
N ARG A 396 -10.76 2.55 -6.03
CA ARG A 396 -10.21 2.51 -7.40
C ARG A 396 -9.50 3.83 -7.72
N ARG A 397 -8.32 3.73 -8.33
CA ARG A 397 -7.43 4.89 -8.59
C ARG A 397 -7.63 5.40 -10.01
N VAL A 398 -8.02 6.67 -10.12
CA VAL A 398 -8.34 7.34 -11.39
C VAL A 398 -7.41 8.53 -11.57
N ALA A 399 -6.74 8.65 -12.71
CA ALA A 399 -5.99 9.87 -13.04
C ALA A 399 -6.76 10.70 -14.06
N LEU A 400 -6.89 12.01 -13.82
CA LEU A 400 -7.53 12.94 -14.75
C LEU A 400 -6.47 13.74 -15.52
N ILE A 401 -6.28 13.43 -16.80
CA ILE A 401 -5.11 13.84 -17.59
C ILE A 401 -5.57 14.55 -18.86
N GLY A 402 -4.74 15.43 -19.41
CA GLY A 402 -5.00 16.16 -20.64
C GLY A 402 -4.22 17.48 -20.69
N ARG A 403 -4.24 18.15 -21.84
CA ARG A 403 -3.56 19.45 -22.02
C ARG A 403 -4.07 20.55 -21.07
N PRO A 404 -3.30 21.62 -20.84
CA PRO A 404 -3.81 22.82 -20.18
C PRO A 404 -5.14 23.30 -20.81
N ASN A 405 -6.05 23.85 -20.01
CA ASN A 405 -7.31 24.50 -20.45
C ASN A 405 -8.39 23.62 -21.15
N VAL A 406 -8.19 22.31 -21.28
CA VAL A 406 -9.22 21.35 -21.77
C VAL A 406 -10.40 21.16 -20.81
N GLY A 407 -10.34 21.73 -19.60
CA GLY A 407 -11.44 21.71 -18.62
C GLY A 407 -11.40 20.59 -17.57
N LYS A 408 -10.22 19.99 -17.32
CA LYS A 408 -10.02 19.00 -16.24
C LYS A 408 -10.53 19.46 -14.86
N SER A 409 -10.13 20.66 -14.42
CA SER A 409 -10.53 21.19 -13.11
C SER A 409 -12.04 21.45 -13.04
N SER A 410 -12.64 21.90 -14.14
CA SER A 410 -14.09 22.06 -14.24
C SER A 410 -14.81 20.71 -14.14
N LEU A 411 -14.28 19.66 -14.79
CA LEU A 411 -14.84 18.33 -14.73
C LEU A 411 -14.70 17.73 -13.32
N LEU A 412 -13.54 17.85 -12.68
CA LEU A 412 -13.32 17.42 -11.29
C LEU A 412 -14.33 18.08 -10.33
N ASN A 413 -14.52 19.39 -10.44
CA ASN A 413 -15.49 20.13 -9.63
C ASN A 413 -16.93 19.71 -9.92
N ALA A 414 -17.26 19.46 -11.19
CA ALA A 414 -18.59 19.01 -11.59
C ALA A 414 -18.92 17.61 -11.05
N LEU A 415 -17.92 16.71 -10.97
CA LEU A 415 -18.06 15.38 -10.37
C LEU A 415 -18.16 15.44 -8.84
N ALA A 416 -17.40 16.33 -8.20
CA ALA A 416 -17.45 16.54 -6.75
C ALA A 416 -18.79 17.13 -6.25
N GLY A 417 -19.59 17.74 -7.12
CA GLY A 417 -20.84 18.42 -6.76
C GLY A 417 -22.10 17.56 -6.70
N GLU A 418 -22.06 16.27 -7.06
CA GLU A 418 -23.27 15.46 -7.28
C GLU A 418 -23.86 14.84 -6.00
N GLU A 419 -23.05 14.54 -4.97
CA GLU A 419 -23.52 14.24 -3.61
C GLU A 419 -22.43 14.62 -2.60
N ARG A 420 -22.60 15.73 -1.88
CA ARG A 420 -21.76 16.04 -0.70
C ARG A 420 -22.09 15.09 0.45
N SER A 421 -21.61 13.85 0.37
CA SER A 421 -21.00 13.24 1.54
C SER A 421 -19.55 13.69 1.51
N ILE A 422 -19.24 14.81 2.17
CA ILE A 422 -17.86 15.21 2.41
C ILE A 422 -17.25 14.11 3.29
N VAL A 423 -16.60 13.11 2.69
CA VAL A 423 -15.50 12.47 3.39
C VAL A 423 -14.37 13.49 3.29
N SER A 424 -14.17 14.17 4.41
CA SER A 424 -13.17 15.18 4.75
C SER A 424 -12.09 15.46 3.70
N GLU A 425 -11.77 16.74 3.49
CA GLU A 425 -10.40 17.12 3.12
C GLU A 425 -9.48 16.62 4.25
N ILE A 426 -9.13 15.33 4.22
CA ILE A 426 -7.97 14.80 4.91
C ILE A 426 -6.80 15.35 4.09
N ALA A 427 -6.52 16.66 4.24
CA ALA A 427 -5.14 17.11 4.31
C ALA A 427 -4.47 16.03 5.13
N GLY A 428 -3.48 15.34 4.56
CA GLY A 428 -3.37 13.98 5.03
C GLY A 428 -2.27 13.12 4.53
N THR A 429 -2.69 12.26 3.64
CA THR A 429 -2.04 10.98 3.50
C THR A 429 -0.63 11.21 3.03
N THR A 430 0.33 10.72 3.78
CA THR A 430 1.71 10.57 3.31
C THR A 430 1.78 9.41 2.33
N ARG A 431 1.11 9.65 1.20
CA ARG A 431 1.36 9.16 -0.15
C ARG A 431 0.81 10.27 -1.05
N ASP A 432 1.73 11.15 -1.45
CA ASP A 432 1.56 12.31 -2.31
C ASP A 432 0.40 13.26 -1.92
N PRO A 433 0.68 14.51 -1.50
CA PRO A 433 -0.29 15.47 -0.92
C PRO A 433 -1.31 16.04 -1.94
N VAL A 434 -1.84 15.20 -2.81
CA VAL A 434 -2.43 15.62 -4.09
C VAL A 434 -3.60 14.73 -4.54
N ASP A 435 -3.97 13.66 -3.84
CA ASP A 435 -5.07 12.80 -4.27
C ASP A 435 -6.40 13.16 -3.57
N GLU A 436 -7.53 13.15 -4.29
CA GLU A 436 -8.87 13.47 -3.76
C GLU A 436 -9.82 12.27 -3.85
N LEU A 437 -10.62 12.02 -2.81
CA LEU A 437 -11.71 11.03 -2.85
C LEU A 437 -12.99 11.71 -3.34
N ILE A 438 -13.58 11.18 -4.41
CA ILE A 438 -14.82 11.70 -5.00
C ILE A 438 -15.83 10.56 -5.11
N THR A 439 -17.01 10.77 -4.54
CA THR A 439 -18.14 9.85 -4.64
C THR A 439 -19.06 10.29 -5.76
N PHE A 440 -19.20 9.45 -6.80
CA PHE A 440 -20.16 9.69 -7.88
C PHE A 440 -20.55 8.37 -8.56
N GLY A 441 -21.75 8.35 -9.14
CA GLY A 441 -22.31 7.18 -9.82
C GLY A 441 -22.51 5.95 -8.92
N GLY A 442 -22.54 6.11 -7.58
CA GLY A 442 -22.71 5.02 -6.60
C GLY A 442 -21.41 4.36 -6.14
N SER A 443 -20.23 4.93 -6.41
CA SER A 443 -18.94 4.44 -5.89
C SER A 443 -18.03 5.61 -5.50
N THR A 444 -17.08 5.35 -4.60
CA THR A 444 -16.05 6.32 -4.20
C THR A 444 -14.75 6.02 -4.93
N TRP A 445 -14.19 7.04 -5.57
CA TRP A 445 -13.02 6.96 -6.45
C TRP A 445 -11.90 7.81 -5.90
N ARG A 446 -10.66 7.34 -5.99
CA ARG A 446 -9.47 8.10 -5.62
C ARG A 446 -8.87 8.75 -6.87
N PHE A 447 -9.01 10.06 -7.00
CA PHE A 447 -8.41 10.85 -8.06
C PHE A 447 -6.95 11.17 -7.73
N ILE A 448 -6.02 10.76 -8.59
CA ILE A 448 -4.58 10.93 -8.41
C ILE A 448 -4.12 12.30 -8.95
N ASP A 449 -3.24 12.99 -8.21
CA ASP A 449 -2.55 14.23 -8.63
C ASP A 449 -3.49 15.43 -8.97
N THR A 450 -4.51 15.71 -8.15
CA THR A 450 -5.47 16.82 -8.29
C THR A 450 -4.97 18.23 -7.92
N ALA A 451 -3.96 18.43 -7.05
CA ALA A 451 -3.47 19.80 -6.75
C ALA A 451 -2.80 20.48 -7.96
N GLY A 452 -2.34 19.73 -8.95
CA GLY A 452 -1.97 20.28 -10.27
C GLY A 452 -3.16 20.89 -11.02
N LEU A 453 -4.37 20.38 -10.78
CA LEU A 453 -5.64 20.88 -11.32
C LEU A 453 -6.15 22.11 -10.55
N ARG A 454 -5.93 22.18 -9.22
CA ARG A 454 -6.34 23.34 -8.39
C ARG A 454 -5.42 24.55 -8.52
N LYS A 455 -4.09 24.39 -8.60
CA LYS A 455 -3.14 25.53 -8.71
C LYS A 455 -3.25 26.31 -10.03
N ARG A 456 -3.76 25.70 -11.10
CA ARG A 456 -3.87 26.32 -12.43
C ARG A 456 -5.02 27.33 -12.57
N SER A 457 -5.81 27.58 -11.52
CA SER A 457 -6.77 28.69 -11.52
C SER A 457 -6.12 30.07 -11.35
N ASN A 458 -4.89 30.17 -10.80
CA ASN A 458 -4.31 31.47 -10.43
C ASN A 458 -2.84 31.74 -10.80
N GLN A 459 -2.07 30.83 -11.40
CA GLN A 459 -0.71 31.15 -11.88
C GLN A 459 -0.24 30.17 -12.97
N ALA A 460 -0.02 30.68 -14.18
CA ALA A 460 0.54 29.94 -15.31
C ALA A 460 2.04 30.24 -15.44
N SER A 461 2.90 29.39 -14.87
CA SER A 461 4.32 29.29 -15.27
C SER A 461 5.00 28.11 -14.58
N GLY A 462 4.78 26.91 -15.11
CA GLY A 462 5.67 25.77 -14.88
C GLY A 462 6.15 25.29 -16.24
N THR A 463 7.46 25.04 -16.39
CA THR A 463 8.03 24.57 -17.65
C THR A 463 7.41 23.24 -18.08
N ASP A 464 7.21 23.05 -19.39
CA ASP A 464 6.55 21.87 -19.98
C ASP A 464 7.13 20.53 -19.51
N TYR A 465 8.42 20.52 -19.16
CA TYR A 465 9.14 19.37 -18.62
C TYR A 465 8.56 18.84 -17.29
N TYR A 466 8.14 19.72 -16.38
CA TYR A 466 7.52 19.28 -15.12
C TYR A 466 6.07 18.82 -15.29
N ALA A 467 5.39 19.27 -16.35
CA ALA A 467 4.02 18.84 -16.65
C ALA A 467 3.98 17.41 -17.22
N SER A 468 4.97 17.02 -18.03
CA SER A 468 5.09 15.66 -18.55
C SER A 468 5.46 14.65 -17.46
N LEU A 469 6.43 14.98 -16.59
CA LEU A 469 6.81 14.12 -15.45
C LEU A 469 5.65 13.86 -14.48
N ARG A 470 4.83 14.87 -14.20
CA ARG A 470 3.62 14.71 -13.37
C ARG A 470 2.58 13.84 -14.05
N THR A 471 2.36 14.05 -15.34
CA THR A 471 1.44 13.22 -16.13
C THR A 471 1.87 11.76 -16.11
N GLN A 472 3.16 11.48 -16.29
CA GLN A 472 3.71 10.13 -16.21
C GLN A 472 3.50 9.51 -14.82
N ALA A 473 3.85 10.24 -13.75
CA ALA A 473 3.66 9.75 -12.38
C ALA A 473 2.19 9.46 -12.06
N ALA A 474 1.25 10.28 -12.56
CA ALA A 474 -0.18 10.04 -12.40
C ALA A 474 -0.65 8.77 -13.15
N ILE A 475 -0.17 8.55 -14.37
CA ILE A 475 -0.47 7.33 -15.16
C ILE A 475 0.07 6.09 -14.43
N GLU A 476 1.31 6.11 -13.96
CA GLU A 476 1.94 4.97 -13.28
C GLU A 476 1.15 4.54 -12.03
N ARG A 477 0.60 5.52 -11.29
CA ARG A 477 -0.13 5.31 -10.03
C ARG A 477 -1.62 4.99 -10.20
N CYS A 478 -2.23 5.29 -11.34
CA CYS A 478 -3.65 5.00 -11.56
C CYS A 478 -3.90 3.58 -12.07
N GLU A 479 -5.16 3.16 -11.99
CA GLU A 479 -5.68 1.97 -12.68
C GLU A 479 -6.36 2.38 -13.98
N VAL A 480 -7.05 3.54 -13.95
CA VAL A 480 -7.72 4.14 -15.11
C VAL A 480 -7.21 5.54 -15.37
N ALA A 481 -6.79 5.80 -16.59
CA ALA A 481 -6.52 7.13 -17.11
C ALA A 481 -7.77 7.70 -17.79
N VAL A 482 -8.30 8.80 -17.25
CA VAL A 482 -9.35 9.61 -17.87
C VAL A 482 -8.68 10.74 -18.64
N ILE A 483 -8.64 10.62 -19.96
CA ILE A 483 -7.98 11.58 -20.84
C ILE A 483 -9.00 12.56 -21.36
N VAL A 484 -8.89 13.82 -20.93
CA VAL A 484 -9.81 14.90 -21.27
C VAL A 484 -9.28 15.66 -22.48
N LEU A 485 -10.06 15.63 -23.56
CA LEU A 485 -9.83 16.38 -24.79
C LEU A 485 -10.85 17.52 -24.90
N ASP A 486 -10.44 18.61 -25.54
CA ASP A 486 -11.35 19.71 -25.88
C ASP A 486 -12.00 19.41 -27.24
N ALA A 487 -13.30 19.14 -27.28
CA ALA A 487 -14.02 18.81 -28.50
C ALA A 487 -14.18 20.01 -29.45
N SER A 488 -14.09 21.23 -28.93
CA SER A 488 -14.22 22.46 -29.72
C SER A 488 -12.95 22.83 -30.49
N GLU A 489 -11.82 22.21 -30.15
CA GLU A 489 -10.52 22.41 -30.80
C GLU A 489 -10.08 21.15 -31.55
N ALA A 490 -9.12 21.30 -32.46
CA ALA A 490 -8.50 20.16 -33.13
C ALA A 490 -7.65 19.33 -32.16
N ILE A 491 -7.62 18.00 -32.35
CA ILE A 491 -6.77 17.10 -31.56
C ILE A 491 -5.29 17.46 -31.82
N SER A 492 -4.57 17.81 -30.76
CA SER A 492 -3.18 18.25 -30.85
C SER A 492 -2.19 17.08 -30.72
N GLU A 493 -0.93 17.30 -31.10
CA GLU A 493 0.14 16.30 -30.87
C GLU A 493 0.32 15.95 -29.39
N GLN A 494 0.12 16.90 -28.46
CA GLN A 494 0.27 16.63 -27.04
C GLN A 494 -0.87 15.75 -26.51
N ASP A 495 -2.07 15.84 -27.10
CA ASP A 495 -3.18 14.91 -26.78
C ASP A 495 -2.81 13.49 -27.19
N LEU A 496 -2.26 13.32 -28.40
CA LEU A 496 -1.82 12.02 -28.91
C LEU A 496 -0.69 11.42 -28.07
N ARG A 497 0.29 12.23 -27.65
CA ARG A 497 1.37 11.77 -26.76
C ARG A 497 0.83 11.25 -25.42
N ILE A 498 -0.15 11.92 -24.83
CA ILE A 498 -0.77 11.49 -23.56
C ILE A 498 -1.51 10.16 -23.74
N LEU A 499 -2.25 9.99 -24.85
CA LEU A 499 -2.93 8.74 -25.19
C LEU A 499 -1.93 7.59 -25.33
N THR A 500 -0.84 7.79 -26.08
CA THR A 500 0.22 6.79 -26.23
C THR A 500 0.87 6.42 -24.89
N MET A 501 1.16 7.41 -24.02
CA MET A 501 1.74 7.14 -22.70
C MET A 501 0.83 6.25 -21.84
N ALA A 502 -0.49 6.48 -21.85
CA ALA A 502 -1.44 5.69 -21.08
C ALA A 502 -1.56 4.25 -21.62
N GLU A 503 -1.57 4.09 -22.95
CA GLU A 503 -1.58 2.79 -23.62
C GLU A 503 -0.31 1.99 -23.33
N GLU A 504 0.87 2.61 -23.47
CA GLU A 504 2.18 1.99 -23.20
C GLU A 504 2.31 1.56 -21.74
N ALA A 505 1.79 2.36 -20.81
CA ALA A 505 1.73 2.02 -19.39
C ALA A 505 0.71 0.90 -19.07
N GLY A 506 -0.07 0.46 -20.06
CA GLY A 506 -1.02 -0.63 -19.91
C GLY A 506 -2.19 -0.30 -18.99
N LYS A 507 -2.56 0.97 -18.86
CA LYS A 507 -3.66 1.41 -17.98
C LYS A 507 -5.00 1.32 -18.69
N ALA A 508 -6.07 1.07 -17.95
CA ALA A 508 -7.41 1.23 -18.51
C ALA A 508 -7.60 2.70 -18.92
N MET A 509 -8.41 2.95 -19.95
CA MET A 509 -8.50 4.27 -20.58
C MET A 509 -9.94 4.63 -20.91
N VAL A 510 -10.32 5.85 -20.53
CA VAL A 510 -11.57 6.50 -20.91
C VAL A 510 -11.24 7.86 -21.51
N ILE A 511 -11.73 8.13 -22.71
CA ILE A 511 -11.54 9.40 -23.40
C ILE A 511 -12.77 10.27 -23.15
N VAL A 512 -12.56 11.47 -22.62
CA VAL A 512 -13.62 12.43 -22.35
C VAL A 512 -13.54 13.58 -23.34
N MET A 513 -14.54 13.70 -24.20
CA MET A 513 -14.69 14.83 -25.13
C MET A 513 -15.44 15.96 -24.41
N ASN A 514 -14.69 16.89 -23.83
CA ASN A 514 -15.24 17.98 -23.03
C ASN A 514 -15.55 19.23 -23.88
N LYS A 515 -16.33 20.16 -23.31
CA LYS A 515 -16.86 21.36 -23.99
C LYS A 515 -17.79 21.04 -25.16
N TRP A 516 -18.55 19.95 -25.04
CA TRP A 516 -19.51 19.54 -26.06
C TRP A 516 -20.59 20.59 -26.34
N ASP A 517 -20.83 21.51 -25.40
CA ASP A 517 -21.70 22.68 -25.54
C ASP A 517 -21.23 23.68 -26.61
N LEU A 518 -19.97 23.61 -27.03
CA LEU A 518 -19.37 24.49 -28.04
C LEU A 518 -19.23 23.83 -29.42
N VAL A 519 -19.70 22.58 -29.57
CA VAL A 519 -19.56 21.81 -30.82
C VAL A 519 -20.81 22.00 -31.67
N ASP A 520 -20.67 22.68 -32.80
CA ASP A 520 -21.71 22.79 -33.83
C ASP A 520 -21.63 21.64 -34.86
N GLU A 521 -22.52 21.63 -35.85
CA GLU A 521 -22.58 20.56 -36.86
C GLU A 521 -21.29 20.49 -37.69
N ASP A 522 -20.74 21.63 -38.10
CA ASP A 522 -19.50 21.70 -38.88
C ASP A 522 -18.30 21.19 -38.07
N ARG A 523 -18.18 21.57 -36.80
CA ARG A 523 -17.10 21.09 -35.92
C ARG A 523 -17.26 19.60 -35.64
N ARG A 524 -18.48 19.10 -35.49
CA ARG A 524 -18.75 17.68 -35.29
C ARG A 524 -18.23 16.84 -36.45
N ASP A 525 -18.53 17.24 -37.68
CA ASP A 525 -18.05 16.54 -38.88
C ASP A 525 -16.52 16.55 -38.99
N GLN A 526 -15.87 17.63 -38.57
CA GLN A 526 -14.40 17.72 -38.53
C GLN A 526 -13.82 16.82 -37.44
N LEU A 527 -14.41 16.84 -36.23
CA LEU A 527 -13.97 16.03 -35.12
C LEU A 527 -14.10 14.53 -35.42
N ASP A 528 -15.19 14.10 -36.05
CA ASP A 528 -15.37 12.70 -36.46
C ASP A 528 -14.25 12.25 -37.43
N ARG A 529 -13.87 13.10 -38.40
CA ARG A 529 -12.74 12.83 -39.30
C ARG A 529 -11.38 12.82 -38.58
N GLU A 530 -11.20 13.67 -37.57
CA GLU A 530 -9.98 13.69 -36.75
C GLU A 530 -9.87 12.42 -35.89
N ILE A 531 -10.98 12.00 -35.29
CA ILE A 531 -11.09 10.76 -34.52
C ILE A 531 -10.71 9.56 -35.39
N ASP A 532 -11.30 9.43 -36.57
CA ASP A 532 -11.04 8.32 -37.50
C ASP A 532 -9.56 8.30 -37.94
N ARG A 533 -8.94 9.48 -38.08
CA ARG A 533 -7.55 9.59 -38.51
C ARG A 533 -6.55 9.32 -37.40
N HIS A 534 -6.82 9.82 -36.20
CA HIS A 534 -5.83 9.89 -35.12
C HIS A 534 -6.04 8.86 -34.01
N LEU A 535 -7.26 8.33 -33.84
CA LEU A 535 -7.61 7.45 -32.72
C LEU A 535 -7.93 6.00 -33.17
N ASP A 536 -7.69 5.65 -34.43
CA ASP A 536 -7.89 4.29 -35.00
C ASP A 536 -7.20 3.18 -34.18
N GLN A 537 -6.01 3.47 -33.63
CA GLN A 537 -5.27 2.49 -32.81
C GLN A 537 -5.89 2.23 -31.43
N ILE A 538 -6.79 3.13 -30.99
CA ILE A 538 -7.38 3.11 -29.65
C ILE A 538 -8.92 3.15 -29.68
N GLU A 539 -9.54 2.66 -30.75
CA GLU A 539 -11.01 2.52 -30.85
C GLU A 539 -11.63 1.74 -29.68
N TRP A 540 -10.83 0.87 -29.06
CA TRP A 540 -11.23 0.12 -27.87
C TRP A 540 -11.47 1.02 -26.66
N ALA A 541 -10.93 2.23 -26.61
CA ALA A 541 -11.14 3.16 -25.51
C ALA A 541 -12.54 3.78 -25.56
N GLN A 542 -13.25 3.73 -24.44
CA GLN A 542 -14.60 4.30 -24.39
C GLN A 542 -14.55 5.82 -24.43
N ARG A 543 -15.41 6.40 -25.27
CA ARG A 543 -15.56 7.85 -25.42
C ARG A 543 -16.81 8.34 -24.70
N VAL A 544 -16.66 9.39 -23.90
CA VAL A 544 -17.77 10.03 -23.19
C VAL A 544 -17.78 11.52 -23.53
N ASN A 545 -18.86 12.00 -24.15
CA ASN A 545 -19.03 13.41 -24.46
C ASN A 545 -19.64 14.12 -23.26
N VAL A 546 -19.02 15.19 -22.80
CA VAL A 546 -19.44 15.94 -21.62
C VAL A 546 -19.35 17.45 -21.83
N ALA A 547 -20.16 18.18 -21.08
CA ALA A 547 -19.97 19.63 -20.92
C ALA A 547 -19.80 19.94 -19.43
N ALA A 548 -18.55 19.98 -18.96
CA ALA A 548 -18.24 20.13 -17.55
C ALA A 548 -18.84 21.40 -16.90
N LYS A 549 -19.05 22.47 -17.68
CA LYS A 549 -19.66 23.72 -17.20
C LYS A 549 -21.15 23.56 -16.88
N THR A 550 -21.87 22.82 -17.71
CA THR A 550 -23.33 22.63 -17.57
C THR A 550 -23.67 21.36 -16.78
N GLY A 551 -22.70 20.45 -16.61
CA GLY A 551 -22.90 19.14 -16.00
C GLY A 551 -23.49 18.09 -16.95
N TRP A 552 -23.68 18.41 -18.23
CA TRP A 552 -24.30 17.52 -19.20
C TRP A 552 -23.49 16.22 -19.39
N HIS A 553 -24.19 15.08 -19.32
CA HIS A 553 -23.69 13.71 -19.51
C HIS A 553 -22.54 13.24 -18.61
N ARG A 554 -22.29 13.91 -17.48
CA ARG A 554 -21.26 13.48 -16.52
C ARG A 554 -21.57 12.13 -15.86
N ASP A 555 -22.85 11.79 -15.72
CA ASP A 555 -23.37 10.54 -15.16
C ASP A 555 -22.88 9.30 -15.94
N ARG A 556 -22.57 9.47 -17.24
CA ARG A 556 -22.03 8.40 -18.10
C ARG A 556 -20.57 8.04 -17.81
N LEU A 557 -19.84 8.89 -17.07
CA LEU A 557 -18.43 8.64 -16.77
C LEU A 557 -18.24 7.44 -15.83
N ALA A 558 -19.04 7.31 -14.77
CA ALA A 558 -18.90 6.22 -13.81
C ALA A 558 -19.13 4.83 -14.45
N PRO A 559 -20.16 4.60 -15.28
CA PRO A 559 -20.30 3.36 -16.05
C PRO A 559 -19.12 3.06 -16.96
N ALA A 560 -18.56 4.07 -17.63
CA ALA A 560 -17.41 3.91 -18.51
C ALA A 560 -16.15 3.49 -17.73
N LEU A 561 -15.92 4.11 -16.57
CA LEU A 561 -14.82 3.75 -15.65
C LEU A 561 -14.92 2.29 -15.19
N ARG A 562 -16.09 1.87 -14.71
CA ARG A 562 -16.33 0.47 -14.30
C ARG A 562 -16.06 -0.50 -15.42
N THR A 563 -16.66 -0.24 -16.58
CA THR A 563 -16.49 -1.11 -17.76
C THR A 563 -15.03 -1.22 -18.18
N ALA A 564 -14.28 -0.12 -18.13
CA ALA A 564 -12.85 -0.10 -18.42
C ALA A 564 -12.05 -0.93 -17.40
N ILE A 565 -12.33 -0.77 -16.11
CA ILE A 565 -11.72 -1.52 -15.00
C ILE A 565 -12.03 -3.02 -15.07
N ASP A 566 -13.30 -3.37 -15.23
CA ASP A 566 -13.74 -4.76 -15.25
C ASP A 566 -13.13 -5.49 -16.46
N SER A 567 -12.96 -4.76 -17.57
CA SER A 567 -12.26 -5.27 -18.77
C SER A 567 -10.75 -5.35 -18.57
N TRP A 568 -10.18 -4.44 -17.78
CA TRP A 568 -8.76 -4.42 -17.45
C TRP A 568 -8.44 -5.69 -16.67
N GLU A 569 -9.22 -5.98 -15.63
CA GLU A 569 -9.09 -7.15 -14.73
C GLU A 569 -9.62 -8.46 -15.32
N LYS A 570 -10.09 -8.45 -16.58
CA LYS A 570 -10.78 -9.58 -17.18
C LYS A 570 -9.85 -10.76 -17.43
N ARG A 571 -10.21 -11.91 -16.84
CA ARG A 571 -9.56 -13.19 -17.08
C ARG A 571 -10.28 -14.01 -18.15
N VAL A 572 -9.52 -14.51 -19.14
CA VAL A 572 -9.97 -15.49 -20.13
C VAL A 572 -9.41 -16.86 -19.75
N PRO A 573 -10.26 -17.90 -19.61
CA PRO A 573 -9.81 -19.25 -19.34
C PRO A 573 -8.88 -19.79 -20.44
N THR A 574 -7.77 -20.42 -20.06
CA THR A 574 -6.74 -20.93 -20.99
C THR A 574 -7.32 -21.93 -22.00
N SER A 575 -8.29 -22.75 -21.60
CA SER A 575 -8.98 -23.69 -22.51
C SER A 575 -9.73 -22.95 -23.63
N LYS A 576 -10.54 -21.95 -23.27
CA LYS A 576 -11.31 -21.14 -24.22
C LYS A 576 -10.40 -20.36 -25.16
N LEU A 577 -9.31 -19.80 -24.63
CA LEU A 577 -8.29 -19.09 -25.41
C LEU A 577 -7.63 -20.00 -26.44
N ASN A 578 -7.24 -21.22 -26.07
CA ASN A 578 -6.59 -22.16 -26.99
C ASN A 578 -7.54 -22.72 -28.04
N SER A 579 -8.81 -22.97 -27.69
CA SER A 579 -9.84 -23.32 -28.67
C SER A 579 -10.04 -22.21 -29.71
N PHE A 580 -10.16 -20.96 -29.25
CA PHE A 580 -10.23 -19.79 -30.12
C PHE A 580 -9.00 -19.66 -31.03
N LEU A 581 -7.80 -19.77 -30.45
CA LEU A 581 -6.54 -19.62 -31.19
C LEU A 581 -6.37 -20.72 -32.24
N GLY A 582 -6.72 -21.96 -31.91
CA GLY A 582 -6.71 -23.08 -32.84
C GLY A 582 -7.62 -22.85 -34.05
N ALA A 583 -8.85 -22.38 -33.82
CA ALA A 583 -9.78 -22.02 -34.89
C ALA A 583 -9.25 -20.85 -35.74
N LEU A 584 -8.67 -19.82 -35.08
CA LEU A 584 -8.10 -18.66 -35.75
C LEU A 584 -6.95 -19.03 -36.68
N ILE A 585 -6.02 -19.87 -36.21
CA ILE A 585 -4.87 -20.33 -37.00
C ILE A 585 -5.31 -21.23 -38.13
N GLY A 586 -6.30 -22.10 -37.91
CA GLY A 586 -6.85 -22.96 -38.96
C GLY A 586 -7.45 -22.15 -40.12
N ALA A 587 -8.13 -21.04 -39.82
CA ALA A 587 -8.71 -20.16 -40.82
C ALA A 587 -7.68 -19.21 -41.47
N THR A 588 -6.73 -18.69 -40.70
CA THR A 588 -5.73 -17.73 -41.19
C THR A 588 -4.36 -18.06 -40.59
N PRO A 589 -3.59 -18.96 -41.21
CA PRO A 589 -2.29 -19.38 -40.68
C PRO A 589 -1.24 -18.25 -40.68
N PRO A 590 -0.21 -18.29 -39.80
CA PRO A 590 0.89 -17.33 -39.82
C PRO A 590 1.64 -17.32 -41.15
N PRO A 591 2.14 -16.17 -41.64
CA PRO A 591 2.92 -16.10 -42.87
C PRO A 591 4.25 -16.87 -42.77
N VAL A 592 4.72 -17.40 -43.90
CA VAL A 592 5.96 -18.17 -43.99
C VAL A 592 7.18 -17.25 -44.01
N ARG A 593 8.20 -17.53 -43.20
CA ARG A 593 9.47 -16.77 -43.19
C ARG A 593 10.66 -17.73 -43.21
N GLY A 594 11.66 -17.43 -44.05
CA GLY A 594 12.87 -18.27 -44.15
C GLY A 594 12.60 -19.71 -44.59
N GLY A 595 11.53 -19.93 -45.37
CA GLY A 595 11.15 -21.25 -45.90
C GLY A 595 10.39 -22.17 -44.93
N LYS A 596 10.12 -21.75 -43.68
CA LYS A 596 9.32 -22.53 -42.72
C LYS A 596 8.24 -21.67 -42.08
N GLN A 597 7.05 -22.24 -41.98
CA GLN A 597 5.94 -21.59 -41.29
C GLN A 597 6.11 -21.74 -39.77
N PRO A 598 6.03 -20.65 -38.98
CA PRO A 598 6.08 -20.76 -37.54
C PRO A 598 4.82 -21.46 -37.03
N LYS A 599 4.99 -22.53 -36.26
CA LYS A 599 3.88 -23.24 -35.60
C LYS A 599 3.59 -22.57 -34.27
N ILE A 600 2.36 -22.13 -34.07
CA ILE A 600 1.86 -21.71 -32.76
C ILE A 600 1.40 -22.97 -32.01
N PHE A 601 1.87 -23.13 -30.77
CA PHE A 601 1.58 -24.30 -29.95
C PHE A 601 0.34 -24.09 -29.09
N TYR A 602 0.37 -23.03 -28.28
CA TYR A 602 -0.69 -22.64 -27.37
C TYR A 602 -0.52 -21.17 -27.01
N ALA A 603 -1.56 -20.56 -26.44
CA ALA A 603 -1.49 -19.24 -25.84
C ALA A 603 -2.15 -19.22 -24.47
N THR A 604 -1.76 -18.23 -23.70
CA THR A 604 -2.09 -18.13 -22.30
C THR A 604 -2.22 -16.67 -21.90
N GLN A 605 -2.93 -16.38 -20.83
CA GLN A 605 -2.99 -15.02 -20.29
C GLN A 605 -2.07 -14.93 -19.08
N ALA A 606 -0.93 -14.24 -19.21
CA ALA A 606 0.06 -14.08 -18.14
C ALA A 606 -0.33 -12.99 -17.13
N GLY A 607 -1.23 -12.07 -17.49
CA GLY A 607 -1.65 -10.96 -16.61
C GLY A 607 -3.03 -10.42 -16.95
N ILE A 608 -3.63 -9.72 -15.99
CA ILE A 608 -4.97 -9.12 -16.06
C ILE A 608 -4.95 -7.62 -15.72
N ALA A 609 -3.81 -6.94 -15.76
CA ALA A 609 -3.75 -5.53 -15.37
C ALA A 609 -2.56 -4.84 -16.04
N PRO A 610 -2.49 -4.82 -17.39
CA PRO A 610 -3.57 -5.15 -18.35
C PRO A 610 -3.63 -6.64 -18.77
N PRO A 611 -4.68 -7.06 -19.53
CA PRO A 611 -4.75 -8.37 -20.15
C PRO A 611 -3.55 -8.63 -21.05
N LYS A 612 -2.66 -9.50 -20.58
CA LYS A 612 -1.41 -9.86 -21.26
C LYS A 612 -1.48 -11.30 -21.73
N PHE A 613 -1.54 -11.51 -23.04
CA PHE A 613 -1.57 -12.81 -23.69
C PHE A 613 -0.18 -13.20 -24.18
N VAL A 614 0.32 -14.36 -23.79
CA VAL A 614 1.59 -14.91 -24.27
C VAL A 614 1.29 -16.05 -25.25
N VAL A 615 1.75 -15.90 -26.49
CA VAL A 615 1.60 -16.89 -27.56
C VAL A 615 2.92 -17.63 -27.72
N PHE A 616 2.89 -18.95 -27.54
CA PHE A 616 4.06 -19.81 -27.68
C PHE A 616 4.16 -20.33 -29.10
N SER A 617 5.30 -20.09 -29.75
CA SER A 617 5.52 -20.47 -31.15
C SER A 617 6.89 -21.12 -31.37
N SER A 618 7.03 -21.85 -32.48
CA SER A 618 8.29 -22.48 -32.90
C SER A 618 9.29 -21.50 -33.50
N GLY A 619 8.87 -20.26 -33.75
CA GLY A 619 9.65 -19.22 -34.40
C GLY A 619 8.99 -17.85 -34.22
N TRP A 620 9.72 -16.79 -34.54
CA TRP A 620 9.22 -15.43 -34.40
C TRP A 620 7.96 -15.18 -35.25
N ILE A 621 7.03 -14.41 -34.72
CA ILE A 621 5.79 -14.00 -35.40
C ILE A 621 5.87 -12.50 -35.65
N GLU A 622 5.60 -12.07 -36.88
CA GLU A 622 5.71 -10.67 -37.27
C GLU A 622 4.64 -9.79 -36.62
N ALA A 623 4.96 -8.50 -36.49
CA ALA A 623 4.09 -7.52 -35.85
C ALA A 623 2.68 -7.44 -36.49
N SER A 624 2.58 -7.63 -37.80
CA SER A 624 1.30 -7.66 -38.53
C SER A 624 0.38 -8.79 -38.05
N TYR A 625 0.92 -10.01 -37.93
CA TYR A 625 0.16 -11.16 -37.46
C TYR A 625 -0.11 -11.08 -35.94
N ARG A 626 0.81 -10.50 -35.16
CA ARG A 626 0.59 -10.18 -33.74
C ARG A 626 -0.60 -9.23 -33.55
N ARG A 627 -0.67 -8.14 -34.34
CA ARG A 627 -1.81 -7.20 -34.34
C ARG A 627 -3.11 -7.87 -34.80
N PHE A 628 -3.02 -8.79 -35.76
CA PHE A 628 -4.17 -9.60 -36.17
C PHE A 628 -4.70 -10.45 -35.02
N ILE A 629 -3.84 -11.13 -34.27
CA ILE A 629 -4.25 -11.90 -33.07
C ILE A 629 -4.88 -10.96 -32.04
N GLU A 630 -4.27 -9.82 -31.75
CA GLU A 630 -4.81 -8.83 -30.81
C GLU A 630 -6.22 -8.37 -31.21
N ARG A 631 -6.41 -7.98 -32.47
CA ARG A 631 -7.72 -7.55 -32.99
C ARG A 631 -8.77 -8.66 -32.84
N ARG A 632 -8.42 -9.90 -33.16
CA ARG A 632 -9.33 -11.05 -33.05
C ARG A 632 -9.64 -11.42 -31.59
N LEU A 633 -8.69 -11.23 -30.68
CA LEU A 633 -8.93 -11.36 -29.24
C LEU A 633 -9.96 -10.33 -28.75
N ARG A 634 -9.87 -9.08 -29.24
CA ARG A 634 -10.84 -8.04 -28.92
C ARG A 634 -12.23 -8.35 -29.48
N GLU A 635 -12.31 -8.84 -30.72
CA GLU A 635 -13.59 -9.23 -31.35
C GLU A 635 -14.27 -10.38 -30.60
N GLU A 636 -13.53 -11.42 -30.18
CA GLU A 636 -14.10 -12.59 -29.51
C GLU A 636 -14.42 -12.35 -28.03
N PHE A 637 -13.48 -11.73 -27.30
CA PHE A 637 -13.56 -11.65 -25.84
C PHE A 637 -14.02 -10.30 -25.33
N SER A 638 -13.96 -9.23 -26.13
CA SER A 638 -14.31 -7.85 -25.78
C SER A 638 -13.52 -7.29 -24.58
N PHE A 639 -12.73 -6.24 -24.84
CA PHE A 639 -11.93 -5.52 -23.85
C PHE A 639 -12.16 -4.00 -23.94
N PRO A 640 -13.40 -3.51 -23.75
CA PRO A 640 -13.72 -2.10 -23.83
C PRO A 640 -12.98 -1.30 -22.74
N GLY A 641 -12.40 -0.18 -23.11
CA GLY A 641 -11.63 0.69 -22.23
C GLY A 641 -10.29 0.10 -21.77
N THR A 642 -9.79 -0.99 -22.38
CA THR A 642 -8.57 -1.67 -21.92
C THR A 642 -7.59 -1.98 -23.05
N PRO A 643 -6.28 -1.69 -22.86
CA PRO A 643 -5.25 -2.13 -23.79
C PRO A 643 -5.03 -3.65 -23.66
N VAL A 644 -4.88 -4.35 -24.78
CA VAL A 644 -4.58 -5.79 -24.81
C VAL A 644 -3.14 -5.98 -25.25
N GLN A 645 -2.34 -6.65 -24.43
CA GLN A 645 -0.94 -6.91 -24.74
C GLN A 645 -0.77 -8.34 -25.23
N VAL A 646 -0.44 -8.54 -26.51
CA VAL A 646 -0.02 -9.87 -27.01
C VAL A 646 1.49 -9.93 -27.01
N ALA A 647 2.13 -10.94 -26.43
CA ALA A 647 3.57 -11.18 -26.48
C ALA A 647 3.85 -12.51 -27.17
N ILE A 648 4.91 -12.59 -27.97
CA ILE A 648 5.31 -13.81 -28.67
C ILE A 648 6.52 -14.39 -27.96
N ARG A 649 6.44 -15.68 -27.61
CA ARG A 649 7.54 -16.41 -27.01
C ARG A 649 7.94 -17.59 -27.87
N VAL A 650 9.18 -17.54 -28.38
CA VAL A 650 9.74 -18.64 -29.16
C VAL A 650 10.22 -19.73 -28.22
N LYS A 651 9.67 -20.94 -28.37
CA LYS A 651 10.13 -22.11 -27.61
C LYS A 651 11.35 -22.69 -28.32
N GLU A 652 12.49 -22.75 -27.64
CA GLU A 652 13.66 -23.45 -28.16
C GLU A 652 13.32 -24.94 -28.30
N ARG A 653 13.82 -25.57 -29.37
CA ARG A 653 13.77 -27.02 -29.49
C ARG A 653 14.65 -27.60 -28.40
N ASP A 654 14.08 -28.41 -27.51
CA ASP A 654 14.87 -29.33 -26.70
C ASP A 654 15.76 -30.12 -27.68
N LYS A 655 17.07 -29.90 -27.59
CA LYS A 655 18.04 -30.76 -28.26
C LYS A 655 18.02 -32.08 -27.49
N SER A 656 17.11 -32.96 -27.89
CA SER A 656 17.09 -34.37 -27.50
C SER A 656 18.40 -35.04 -27.83
#